data_AF-A0A935BKT5-F1
#
_entry.id   AF-A0A935BKT5-F1
#
_cell.length_a   1.000
_cell.length_b   1.000
_cell.length_c   1.000
_cell.angle_alpha   90.00
_cell.angle_beta   90.00
_cell.angle_gamma   90.00
#
_symmetry.space_group_name_H-M   'P 1'
#
loop_
_entity.id
_entity.type
_entity.pdbx_description
1 polymer ?
#
loop_
_entity_poly.entity_id
_entity_poly.type
_entity_poly.pdbx_seq_one_letter_code
_entity_poly.pdbx_strand_id
1 'polypeptide(L)'
;MTTPNRWWITGTLTTRANFHIGNGEIVPNDPRVSLDKDENGEEQYADVAAIVTDCNGKPWLPGSSLRGVLRAWFEKHAPNHIVSLFGRGDKNQEEAGKTRVCGGVYRSHAIQPSLTQESYHFDSGRLTLLEAGVAIDRVLGVASDQKLYYQEVVRPACASSRPSKSATSKNPPFKALLAALEAFNDDSLTLGAETHSGKGRMTWKCARVCGLAGEAMKQWARDAFTGKADAPIDRAQVVQIQPSTHSTAAASLDVTLKFEGLFCVNDPGSCRLGQAGEKAPQKTPMKTSMTPSWLNKQPRLDAQGRAYLPANSFRGVFRSQMERIARTLGLPKVCGEGTGITCKPLHHAKDVDNLCPVCQLMGAPGWKSLIEIGDFRQQGEAQVITQEFLAIDRFTGGGADGKKFNARAVVRPTLQGRLSLDETRLASLKDKDAALALFTHTLRDLKEGDLRFGMGTAKGYGACKAEYTVGTASIPRDLKQWAETQHGNAVTWLTKIANQSTCNTRLAWPKAPEMGCQNSSIQSHATAPNLEFHNPSHFIPAKEPNPNDPRWLSAKQRDWQSAPPISHARYTNGSFDTKQFRYSGRIVCRLRTLTPVVIGAQRTAATKSSAAVVTPYSYDENLAPDKKTPILPASSLRGLISSLVEGATNSAFRILADSQLSANDYPNKRKDLGKMHDYFSKTFGQEMLPYSPSRNRLSPADLMFGAVSDTKSIEQIQALAGRIWPGDAIGTPGGFAPEPVLLKILDSPKPPCPTLYFTSTKGFIAKKT
;
A
#
# COMPACT_ATOMS: atom_id res chain seq x y z
N MET A 1 14.04 -49.13 -30.13
CA MET A 1 14.66 -47.81 -29.93
C MET A 1 15.40 -47.82 -28.60
N THR A 2 16.69 -47.57 -28.59
CA THR A 2 17.51 -47.47 -27.37
C THR A 2 17.10 -46.25 -26.56
N THR A 3 16.71 -46.43 -25.29
CA THR A 3 16.38 -45.31 -24.40
C THR A 3 17.62 -44.44 -24.17
N PRO A 4 17.54 -43.11 -24.36
CA PRO A 4 18.67 -42.22 -24.12
C PRO A 4 19.18 -42.31 -22.68
N ASN A 5 20.51 -42.35 -22.52
CA ASN A 5 21.15 -42.40 -21.21
C ASN A 5 21.26 -41.01 -20.57
N ARG A 6 21.30 -39.96 -21.40
CA ARG A 6 21.38 -38.57 -20.96
C ARG A 6 20.45 -37.68 -21.78
N TRP A 7 19.72 -36.82 -21.08
CA TRP A 7 18.77 -35.89 -21.65
C TRP A 7 19.23 -34.45 -21.44
N TRP A 8 19.03 -33.60 -22.44
CA TRP A 8 19.17 -32.15 -22.34
C TRP A 8 17.83 -31.48 -22.60
N ILE A 9 17.39 -30.63 -21.68
CA ILE A 9 16.21 -29.79 -21.85
C ILE A 9 16.69 -28.35 -21.92
N THR A 10 16.38 -27.68 -23.01
CA THR A 10 16.59 -26.25 -23.18
C THR A 10 15.27 -25.57 -23.49
N GLY A 11 15.06 -24.42 -22.89
CA GLY A 11 13.86 -23.62 -23.13
C GLY A 11 14.07 -22.21 -22.62
N THR A 12 13.03 -21.41 -22.74
CA THR A 12 13.02 -20.01 -22.37
C THR A 12 12.01 -19.79 -21.24
N LEU A 13 12.46 -19.16 -20.16
CA LEU A 13 11.58 -18.60 -19.13
C LEU A 13 11.39 -17.11 -19.39
N THR A 14 10.15 -16.67 -19.52
CA THR A 14 9.80 -15.25 -19.74
C THR A 14 9.03 -14.72 -18.54
N THR A 15 9.44 -13.57 -18.00
CA THR A 15 8.77 -12.94 -16.86
C THR A 15 7.38 -12.42 -17.21
N ARG A 16 6.37 -12.78 -16.40
CA ARG A 16 4.99 -12.26 -16.47
C ARG A 16 4.66 -11.26 -15.37
N ALA A 17 5.35 -11.36 -14.24
CA ALA A 17 5.27 -10.44 -13.11
C ALA A 17 6.67 -9.94 -12.72
N ASN A 18 6.73 -8.84 -11.96
CA ASN A 18 8.00 -8.41 -11.36
C ASN A 18 8.58 -9.57 -10.54
N PHE A 19 9.90 -9.73 -10.52
CA PHE A 19 10.53 -10.71 -9.64
C PHE A 19 11.83 -10.18 -9.05
N HIS A 20 12.17 -10.66 -7.85
CA HIS A 20 13.40 -10.36 -7.15
C HIS A 20 14.11 -11.66 -6.78
N ILE A 21 15.38 -11.82 -7.19
CA ILE A 21 16.29 -12.83 -6.67
C ILE A 21 17.48 -12.08 -6.12
N GLY A 22 17.54 -11.97 -4.80
CA GLY A 22 18.59 -11.19 -4.13
C GLY A 22 19.95 -11.88 -4.18
N ASN A 23 21.01 -11.09 -4.27
CA ASN A 23 22.38 -11.55 -4.03
C ASN A 23 22.77 -11.52 -2.54
N GLY A 24 21.88 -11.01 -1.67
CA GLY A 24 22.10 -10.85 -0.24
C GLY A 24 22.70 -9.50 0.15
N GLU A 25 23.00 -8.64 -0.82
CA GLU A 25 23.59 -7.33 -0.59
C GLU A 25 22.53 -6.23 -0.59
N ILE A 26 22.82 -5.19 0.18
CA ILE A 26 22.11 -3.91 0.17
C ILE A 26 23.09 -2.91 -0.41
N VAL A 27 22.71 -2.24 -1.49
CA VAL A 27 23.47 -1.13 -2.06
C VAL A 27 23.12 0.11 -1.23
N PRO A 28 24.04 0.63 -0.41
CA PRO A 28 23.76 1.80 0.39
C PRO A 28 23.75 3.05 -0.50
N ASN A 29 22.91 4.03 -0.15
CA ASN A 29 22.88 5.34 -0.81
C ASN A 29 22.79 5.26 -2.35
N ASP A 30 21.89 4.45 -2.90
CA ASP A 30 21.77 4.27 -4.34
C ASP A 30 21.32 5.57 -5.02
N PRO A 31 22.12 6.16 -5.94
CA PRO A 31 21.83 7.45 -6.55
C PRO A 31 20.57 7.43 -7.42
N ARG A 32 20.07 6.23 -7.77
CA ARG A 32 18.80 6.07 -8.47
C ARG A 32 17.61 6.48 -7.59
N VAL A 33 17.76 6.53 -6.27
CA VAL A 33 16.68 6.88 -5.33
C VAL A 33 17.10 8.01 -4.40
N SER A 34 16.75 9.24 -4.76
CA SER A 34 16.94 10.41 -3.89
C SER A 34 15.83 10.51 -2.82
N LEU A 35 16.25 10.62 -1.56
CA LEU A 35 15.43 10.90 -0.40
C LEU A 35 15.22 12.40 -0.21
N ASP A 36 14.37 12.79 0.75
CA ASP A 36 14.23 14.22 1.08
C ASP A 36 15.56 14.72 1.63
N LYS A 37 15.85 16.00 1.38
CA LYS A 37 17.04 16.63 1.95
C LYS A 37 17.00 16.55 3.46
N ASP A 38 18.16 16.39 4.06
CA ASP A 38 18.28 16.38 5.51
C ASP A 38 18.01 17.78 6.10
N GLU A 39 18.04 17.88 7.43
CA GLU A 39 17.82 19.15 8.14
C GLU A 39 18.86 20.24 7.75
N ASN A 40 19.99 19.85 7.17
CA ASN A 40 21.06 20.73 6.70
C ASN A 40 20.94 21.07 5.20
N GLY A 41 19.98 20.47 4.48
CA GLY A 41 19.77 20.68 3.05
C GLY A 41 20.61 19.78 2.13
N GLU A 42 21.29 18.77 2.68
CA GLU A 42 22.13 17.80 1.95
C GLU A 42 21.30 16.72 1.26
N GLU A 43 21.77 16.25 0.11
CA GLU A 43 21.12 15.16 -0.63
C GLU A 43 21.32 13.83 0.08
N GLN A 44 20.20 13.12 0.31
CA GLN A 44 20.22 11.77 0.84
C GLN A 44 19.76 10.78 -0.23
N TYR A 45 20.25 9.55 -0.15
CA TYR A 45 19.92 8.47 -1.07
C TYR A 45 19.46 7.24 -0.30
N ALA A 46 18.61 6.43 -0.91
CA ALA A 46 18.03 5.27 -0.24
C ALA A 46 18.88 4.00 -0.41
N ASP A 47 18.82 3.14 0.59
CA ASP A 47 19.39 1.80 0.51
C ASP A 47 18.49 0.88 -0.33
N VAL A 48 19.10 0.11 -1.23
CA VAL A 48 18.39 -0.75 -2.20
C VAL A 48 18.83 -2.20 -2.05
N ALA A 49 17.88 -3.11 -1.84
CA ALA A 49 18.13 -4.54 -1.91
C ALA A 49 18.42 -4.97 -3.36
N ALA A 50 19.63 -5.43 -3.63
CA ALA A 50 20.12 -5.73 -4.98
C ALA A 50 19.69 -7.10 -5.49
N ILE A 51 19.61 -7.25 -6.81
CA ILE A 51 19.42 -8.55 -7.45
C ILE A 51 20.74 -9.22 -7.82
N VAL A 52 20.69 -10.54 -8.06
CA VAL A 52 21.80 -11.26 -8.68
C VAL A 52 21.99 -10.80 -10.13
N THR A 53 23.19 -10.35 -10.46
CA THR A 53 23.60 -9.97 -11.82
C THR A 53 24.72 -10.87 -12.34
N ASP A 54 24.90 -10.88 -13.67
CA ASP A 54 26.08 -11.39 -14.33
C ASP A 54 27.25 -10.40 -14.24
N CYS A 55 28.40 -10.76 -14.83
CA CYS A 55 29.57 -9.88 -14.91
C CYS A 55 29.36 -8.59 -15.71
N ASN A 56 28.27 -8.47 -16.46
CA ASN A 56 27.91 -7.28 -17.23
C ASN A 56 26.85 -6.42 -16.52
N GLY A 57 26.51 -6.74 -15.26
CA GLY A 57 25.47 -6.02 -14.50
C GLY A 57 24.04 -6.33 -14.95
N LYS A 58 23.83 -7.36 -15.78
CA LYS A 58 22.49 -7.79 -16.22
C LYS A 58 21.92 -8.84 -15.29
N PRO A 59 20.59 -8.95 -15.13
CA PRO A 59 19.98 -9.94 -14.28
C PRO A 59 20.43 -11.35 -14.68
N TRP A 60 20.70 -12.18 -13.68
CA TRP A 60 21.08 -13.58 -13.85
C TRP A 60 20.16 -14.48 -13.04
N LEU A 61 19.69 -15.58 -13.62
CA LEU A 61 18.94 -16.61 -12.89
C LEU A 61 19.90 -17.71 -12.43
N PRO A 62 20.23 -17.82 -11.13
CA PRO A 62 21.10 -18.88 -10.64
C PRO A 62 20.46 -20.25 -10.85
N GLY A 63 21.27 -21.22 -11.28
CA GLY A 63 20.82 -22.61 -11.41
C GLY A 63 20.39 -23.21 -10.06
N SER A 64 20.98 -22.75 -8.95
CA SER A 64 20.59 -23.10 -7.58
C SER A 64 19.17 -22.65 -7.24
N SER A 65 18.78 -21.43 -7.58
CA SER A 65 17.43 -20.90 -7.34
C SER A 65 16.37 -21.69 -8.12
N LEU A 66 16.63 -21.97 -9.41
CA LEU A 66 15.74 -22.80 -10.23
C LEU A 66 15.67 -24.24 -9.70
N ARG A 67 16.80 -24.83 -9.30
CA ARG A 67 16.85 -26.18 -8.70
C ARG A 67 16.02 -26.24 -7.42
N GLY A 68 16.13 -25.23 -6.54
CA GLY A 68 15.40 -25.17 -5.28
C GLY A 68 13.89 -25.13 -5.49
N VAL A 69 13.41 -24.29 -6.41
CA VAL A 69 11.98 -24.16 -6.73
C VAL A 69 11.42 -25.46 -7.32
N LEU A 70 12.16 -26.10 -8.23
CA LEU A 70 11.74 -27.39 -8.77
C LEU A 70 11.72 -28.47 -7.70
N ARG A 71 12.74 -28.51 -6.82
CA ARG A 71 12.76 -29.48 -5.71
C ARG A 71 11.52 -29.34 -4.83
N ALA A 72 11.15 -28.11 -4.46
CA ALA A 72 9.95 -27.83 -3.68
C ALA A 72 8.66 -28.26 -4.40
N TRP A 73 8.59 -28.10 -5.72
CA TRP A 73 7.46 -28.62 -6.50
C TRP A 73 7.38 -30.14 -6.45
N PHE A 74 8.52 -30.84 -6.56
CA PHE A 74 8.59 -32.30 -6.45
C PHE A 74 8.25 -32.81 -5.05
N GLU A 75 8.57 -32.06 -3.98
CA GLU A 75 8.14 -32.36 -2.61
C GLU A 75 6.62 -32.44 -2.47
N LYS A 76 5.88 -31.61 -3.20
CA LYS A 76 4.42 -31.61 -3.18
C LYS A 76 3.78 -32.64 -4.13
N HIS A 77 4.32 -32.82 -5.33
CA HIS A 77 3.63 -33.55 -6.40
C HIS A 77 4.24 -34.91 -6.76
N ALA A 78 5.51 -35.14 -6.46
CA ALA A 78 6.24 -36.34 -6.85
C ALA A 78 7.40 -36.67 -5.88
N PRO A 79 7.12 -36.88 -4.58
CA PRO A 79 8.16 -36.99 -3.55
C PRO A 79 9.13 -38.15 -3.80
N ASN A 80 8.63 -39.24 -4.40
CA ASN A 80 9.39 -40.44 -4.74
C ASN A 80 10.56 -40.19 -5.71
N HIS A 81 10.57 -39.06 -6.43
CA HIS A 81 11.62 -38.75 -7.40
C HIS A 81 12.68 -37.76 -6.90
N ILE A 82 12.51 -37.15 -5.72
CA ILE A 82 13.39 -36.07 -5.22
C ILE A 82 14.83 -36.53 -5.10
N VAL A 83 15.08 -37.61 -4.35
CA VAL A 83 16.44 -38.10 -4.08
C VAL A 83 17.11 -38.49 -5.39
N SER A 84 16.38 -39.17 -6.28
CA SER A 84 16.90 -39.57 -7.59
C SER A 84 17.31 -38.40 -8.48
N LEU A 85 16.56 -37.29 -8.48
CA LEU A 85 16.78 -36.15 -9.37
C LEU A 85 17.72 -35.12 -8.77
N PHE A 86 17.53 -34.78 -7.50
CA PHE A 86 18.22 -33.68 -6.84
C PHE A 86 19.24 -34.13 -5.81
N GLY A 87 19.29 -35.42 -5.47
CA GLY A 87 20.21 -35.95 -4.45
C GLY A 87 19.79 -35.60 -3.02
N ARG A 88 20.57 -36.12 -2.07
CA ARG A 88 20.45 -35.86 -0.63
C ARG A 88 21.85 -35.60 -0.07
N GLY A 89 22.00 -34.56 0.73
CA GLY A 89 23.21 -34.28 1.49
C GLY A 89 22.82 -34.08 2.95
N ASP A 90 22.92 -35.14 3.75
CA ASP A 90 22.87 -35.08 5.22
C ASP A 90 24.24 -35.52 5.76
N LYS A 91 24.59 -35.09 6.98
CA LYS A 91 25.90 -35.40 7.61
C LYS A 91 26.28 -36.89 7.64
N ASN A 92 25.31 -37.81 7.48
CA ASN A 92 25.50 -39.26 7.55
C ASN A 92 25.13 -40.03 6.25
N GLN A 93 24.56 -39.37 5.24
CA GLN A 93 24.17 -40.01 3.97
C GLN A 93 24.29 -39.00 2.80
N GLU A 94 25.20 -39.30 1.87
CA GLU A 94 25.39 -38.54 0.65
C GLU A 94 24.95 -39.36 -0.56
N GLU A 95 23.89 -38.91 -1.24
CA GLU A 95 23.45 -39.48 -2.51
C GLU A 95 23.46 -38.40 -3.60
N ALA A 96 24.25 -38.63 -4.65
CA ALA A 96 24.36 -37.70 -5.77
C ALA A 96 23.08 -37.70 -6.63
N GLY A 97 22.54 -36.50 -6.88
CA GLY A 97 21.39 -36.32 -7.77
C GLY A 97 21.75 -36.51 -9.24
N LYS A 98 20.80 -37.03 -10.03
CA LYS A 98 20.99 -37.28 -11.47
C LYS A 98 20.71 -36.07 -12.37
N THR A 99 20.33 -34.92 -11.80
CA THR A 99 19.98 -33.69 -12.54
C THR A 99 20.98 -32.57 -12.27
N ARG A 100 21.51 -31.99 -13.35
CA ARG A 100 22.27 -30.74 -13.33
C ARG A 100 21.43 -29.62 -13.90
N VAL A 101 21.29 -28.53 -13.15
CA VAL A 101 20.56 -27.32 -13.55
C VAL A 101 21.56 -26.20 -13.79
N CYS A 102 21.64 -25.71 -15.02
CA CYS A 102 22.43 -24.53 -15.36
C CYS A 102 21.51 -23.30 -15.41
N GLY A 103 21.95 -22.22 -14.76
CA GLY A 103 21.32 -20.91 -14.85
C GLY A 103 21.46 -20.28 -16.23
N GLY A 104 20.84 -19.11 -16.42
CA GLY A 104 20.90 -18.39 -17.69
C GLY A 104 20.85 -16.88 -17.51
N VAL A 105 21.46 -16.15 -18.46
CA VAL A 105 21.41 -14.69 -18.54
C VAL A 105 20.03 -14.29 -19.06
N TYR A 106 19.44 -13.25 -18.47
CA TYR A 106 18.25 -12.64 -19.04
C TYR A 106 18.62 -11.81 -20.28
N ARG A 107 18.04 -12.14 -21.42
CA ARG A 107 18.14 -11.36 -22.66
C ARG A 107 16.88 -10.54 -22.83
N SER A 108 17.05 -9.25 -23.10
CA SER A 108 15.97 -8.44 -23.65
C SER A 108 15.64 -8.96 -25.04
N HIS A 109 14.40 -9.38 -25.25
CA HIS A 109 13.88 -9.37 -26.61
C HIS A 109 13.54 -7.92 -26.93
N ALA A 110 13.81 -7.50 -28.16
CA ALA A 110 13.42 -6.20 -28.70
C ALA A 110 11.89 -6.10 -28.80
N ILE A 111 11.19 -6.19 -27.67
CA ILE A 111 9.96 -5.44 -27.49
C ILE A 111 10.50 -4.07 -27.12
N GLN A 112 10.77 -3.23 -28.12
CA GLN A 112 10.70 -1.79 -27.87
C GLN A 112 9.29 -1.61 -27.31
N PRO A 113 9.12 -1.37 -26.01
CA PRO A 113 7.81 -0.97 -25.57
C PRO A 113 7.61 0.34 -26.31
N SER A 114 6.55 0.44 -27.11
CA SER A 114 6.00 1.73 -27.49
C SER A 114 5.48 2.41 -26.21
N LEU A 115 6.39 2.76 -25.30
CA LEU A 115 6.12 3.44 -24.06
C LEU A 115 6.79 4.80 -24.15
N THR A 116 5.95 5.78 -24.44
CA THR A 116 6.22 7.21 -24.23
C THR A 116 6.42 7.57 -22.75
N GLN A 117 6.41 6.61 -21.83
CA GLN A 117 6.74 6.78 -20.42
C GLN A 117 7.55 5.59 -19.90
N GLU A 118 8.88 5.70 -19.97
CA GLU A 118 9.77 4.93 -19.11
C GLU A 118 9.37 5.21 -17.66
N SER A 119 8.96 4.19 -16.91
CA SER A 119 8.79 4.36 -15.46
C SER A 119 10.13 4.81 -14.87
N TYR A 120 10.12 5.82 -14.02
CA TYR A 120 11.28 6.63 -13.60
C TYR A 120 12.49 5.87 -13.03
N HIS A 121 12.30 4.64 -12.53
CA HIS A 121 13.38 3.81 -11.99
C HIS A 121 13.74 2.61 -12.87
N PHE A 122 13.31 2.61 -14.13
CA PHE A 122 13.72 1.58 -15.08
C PHE A 122 15.12 1.89 -15.59
N ASP A 123 16.06 1.01 -15.29
CA ASP A 123 17.36 1.02 -15.92
C ASP A 123 17.29 0.12 -17.15
N SER A 124 17.27 0.72 -18.35
CA SER A 124 17.22 -0.03 -19.61
C SER A 124 18.53 -0.79 -19.90
N GLY A 125 19.66 -0.32 -19.35
CA GLY A 125 20.95 -1.01 -19.43
C GLY A 125 20.98 -2.28 -18.56
N ARG A 126 20.37 -2.21 -17.39
CA ARG A 126 20.24 -3.33 -16.44
C ARG A 126 18.95 -4.14 -16.59
N LEU A 127 17.95 -3.69 -17.35
CA LEU A 127 16.62 -4.33 -17.45
C LEU A 127 15.89 -4.48 -16.09
N THR A 128 16.19 -3.60 -15.13
CA THR A 128 15.64 -3.63 -13.77
C THR A 128 14.82 -2.38 -13.45
N LEU A 129 13.95 -2.51 -12.46
CA LEU A 129 13.14 -1.43 -11.90
C LEU A 129 13.37 -1.38 -10.38
N LEU A 130 13.36 -0.19 -9.78
CA LEU A 130 13.30 -0.07 -8.32
C LEU A 130 11.86 0.01 -7.83
N GLU A 131 11.51 -0.87 -6.89
CA GLU A 131 10.20 -0.94 -6.27
C GLU A 131 10.30 -0.55 -4.79
N ALA A 132 9.54 0.47 -4.39
CA ALA A 132 9.42 0.83 -2.98
C ALA A 132 8.30 0.05 -2.29
N GLY A 133 8.56 -0.39 -1.06
CA GLY A 133 7.60 -0.96 -0.13
C GLY A 133 7.57 -0.19 1.18
N VAL A 134 6.42 -0.20 1.87
CA VAL A 134 6.24 0.43 3.18
C VAL A 134 5.41 -0.46 4.08
N ALA A 135 5.79 -0.56 5.35
CA ALA A 135 4.96 -1.23 6.37
C ALA A 135 3.99 -0.22 7.01
N ILE A 136 2.84 -0.70 7.47
CA ILE A 136 1.84 0.12 8.16
C ILE A 136 1.91 -0.18 9.65
N ASP A 137 2.09 0.86 10.48
CA ASP A 137 1.90 0.77 11.92
C ASP A 137 0.40 0.56 12.21
N ARG A 138 0.09 -0.54 12.88
CA ARG A 138 -1.28 -1.01 13.11
C ARG A 138 -2.00 -0.25 14.20
N VAL A 139 -1.26 0.38 15.11
CA VAL A 139 -1.78 1.18 16.22
C VAL A 139 -2.00 2.61 15.76
N LEU A 140 -1.05 3.19 15.03
CA LEU A 140 -1.09 4.57 14.58
C LEU A 140 -1.82 4.74 13.23
N GLY A 141 -1.94 3.68 12.44
CA GLY A 141 -2.58 3.69 11.12
C GLY A 141 -1.78 4.44 10.05
N VAL A 142 -0.50 4.69 10.29
CA VAL A 142 0.42 5.42 9.40
C VAL A 142 1.51 4.49 8.86
N ALA A 143 2.34 4.98 7.94
CA ALA A 143 3.56 4.28 7.56
C ALA A 143 4.47 4.10 8.79
N SER A 144 4.92 2.88 9.05
CA SER A 144 5.87 2.61 10.12
C SER A 144 7.18 3.34 9.85
N ASP A 145 7.70 4.00 10.88
CA ASP A 145 8.97 4.71 10.80
C ASP A 145 10.10 3.74 10.39
N GLN A 146 11.02 4.23 9.56
CA GLN A 146 12.17 3.49 9.03
C GLN A 146 11.87 2.17 8.30
N LYS A 147 10.61 1.92 7.91
CA LYS A 147 10.21 0.72 7.15
C LYS A 147 9.83 1.01 5.70
N LEU A 148 10.25 2.16 5.19
CA LEU A 148 10.34 2.40 3.75
C LEU A 148 11.59 1.69 3.24
N TYR A 149 11.42 0.74 2.33
CA TYR A 149 12.53 0.00 1.74
C TYR A 149 12.40 -0.01 0.22
N TYR A 150 13.54 -0.08 -0.45
CA TYR A 150 13.61 -0.19 -1.90
C TYR A 150 14.24 -1.52 -2.27
N GLN A 151 13.68 -2.18 -3.27
CA GLN A 151 14.22 -3.41 -3.82
C GLN A 151 14.32 -3.29 -5.34
N GLU A 152 15.42 -3.79 -5.88
CA GLU A 152 15.59 -3.93 -7.32
C GLU A 152 14.80 -5.16 -7.80
N VAL A 153 14.04 -5.02 -8.88
CA VAL A 153 13.22 -6.09 -9.45
C VAL A 153 13.38 -6.15 -10.96
N VAL A 154 13.23 -7.33 -11.54
CA VAL A 154 13.20 -7.51 -12.99
C VAL A 154 11.76 -7.41 -13.49
N ARG A 155 11.54 -6.57 -14.51
CA ARG A 155 10.19 -6.31 -15.07
C ARG A 155 9.68 -7.47 -15.94
N PRO A 156 8.35 -7.68 -16.03
CA PRO A 156 7.71 -8.47 -17.08
C PRO A 156 8.19 -8.12 -18.49
N ALA A 157 8.27 -9.12 -19.37
CA ALA A 157 8.57 -9.00 -20.80
C ALA A 157 9.96 -8.42 -21.19
N CYS A 158 10.68 -7.78 -20.27
CA CYS A 158 12.04 -7.28 -20.49
C CYS A 158 13.12 -8.38 -20.39
N ALA A 159 12.77 -9.57 -19.89
CA ALA A 159 13.75 -10.54 -19.44
C ALA A 159 13.32 -11.97 -19.83
N SER A 160 14.13 -12.60 -20.68
CA SER A 160 14.01 -14.01 -21.04
C SER A 160 15.29 -14.77 -20.67
N SER A 161 15.21 -15.77 -19.80
CA SER A 161 16.37 -16.61 -19.48
C SER A 161 16.29 -17.93 -20.22
N ARG A 162 17.43 -18.45 -20.69
CA ARG A 162 17.50 -19.73 -21.39
C ARG A 162 18.17 -20.80 -20.51
N PRO A 163 17.48 -21.37 -19.51
CA PRO A 163 18.08 -22.41 -18.69
C PRO A 163 18.32 -23.67 -19.52
N SER A 164 19.41 -24.36 -19.19
CA SER A 164 19.75 -25.68 -19.74
C SER A 164 19.80 -26.67 -18.60
N LYS A 165 19.09 -27.80 -18.73
CA LYS A 165 19.12 -28.90 -17.77
C LYS A 165 19.68 -30.14 -18.43
N SER A 166 20.54 -30.87 -17.73
CA SER A 166 20.93 -32.22 -18.14
C SER A 166 20.55 -33.25 -17.08
N ALA A 167 19.87 -34.33 -17.46
CA ALA A 167 19.47 -35.40 -16.56
C ALA A 167 19.90 -36.78 -17.08
N THR A 168 20.36 -37.66 -16.18
CA THR A 168 20.78 -39.04 -16.52
C THR A 168 19.79 -40.03 -15.89
N SER A 169 18.75 -40.46 -16.62
CA SER A 169 17.66 -41.26 -16.00
C SER A 169 16.87 -42.12 -17.00
N LYS A 170 16.35 -43.26 -16.52
CA LYS A 170 15.25 -44.03 -17.17
C LYS A 170 13.96 -43.17 -17.27
N ASN A 171 12.99 -43.57 -18.08
CA ASN A 171 11.81 -42.80 -18.54
C ASN A 171 10.95 -42.02 -17.49
N PRO A 172 10.71 -42.51 -16.24
CA PRO A 172 9.72 -41.87 -15.34
C PRO A 172 10.11 -40.50 -14.73
N PRO A 173 11.30 -40.29 -14.13
CA PRO A 173 11.68 -39.01 -13.51
C PRO A 173 11.78 -37.84 -14.50
N PHE A 174 12.02 -38.16 -15.78
CA PHE A 174 12.15 -37.18 -16.85
C PHE A 174 10.81 -36.56 -17.26
N LYS A 175 9.74 -37.36 -17.33
CA LYS A 175 8.37 -36.84 -17.58
C LYS A 175 7.91 -35.90 -16.46
N ALA A 176 8.19 -36.27 -15.21
CA ALA A 176 7.89 -35.42 -14.06
C ALA A 176 8.66 -34.08 -14.11
N LEU A 177 9.89 -34.07 -14.64
CA LEU A 177 10.68 -32.84 -14.79
C LEU A 177 10.12 -31.90 -15.87
N LEU A 178 9.59 -32.46 -16.96
CA LEU A 178 8.89 -31.69 -17.99
C LEU A 178 7.58 -31.13 -17.44
N ALA A 179 6.79 -31.93 -16.73
CA ALA A 179 5.60 -31.47 -16.03
C ALA A 179 5.91 -30.31 -15.05
N ALA A 180 6.97 -30.44 -14.25
CA ALA A 180 7.39 -29.38 -13.33
C ALA A 180 7.82 -28.09 -14.04
N LEU A 181 8.35 -28.17 -15.26
CA LEU A 181 8.68 -26.99 -16.08
C LEU A 181 7.43 -26.35 -16.67
N GLU A 182 6.47 -27.15 -17.09
CA GLU A 182 5.18 -26.68 -17.60
C GLU A 182 4.31 -26.05 -16.52
N ALA A 183 4.53 -26.39 -15.25
CA ALA A 183 3.90 -25.75 -14.10
C ALA A 183 4.22 -24.25 -13.95
N PHE A 184 5.18 -23.70 -14.71
CA PHE A 184 5.31 -22.24 -14.83
C PHE A 184 4.13 -21.64 -15.62
N ASN A 185 3.62 -22.33 -16.63
CA ASN A 185 2.61 -21.80 -17.55
C ASN A 185 1.23 -21.64 -16.93
N ASP A 186 0.93 -22.37 -15.85
CA ASP A 186 -0.33 -22.30 -15.10
C ASP A 186 -0.20 -21.59 -13.73
N ASP A 187 0.90 -20.87 -13.52
CA ASP A 187 1.26 -20.15 -12.28
C ASP A 187 1.47 -21.06 -11.04
N SER A 188 1.43 -22.40 -11.17
CA SER A 188 1.68 -23.33 -10.06
C SER A 188 3.13 -23.30 -9.55
N LEU A 189 4.05 -22.77 -10.37
CA LEU A 189 5.45 -22.58 -10.05
C LEU A 189 5.88 -21.11 -10.25
N THR A 190 6.50 -20.54 -9.23
CA THR A 190 6.97 -19.14 -9.21
C THR A 190 8.40 -19.06 -8.70
N LEU A 191 9.13 -17.99 -9.07
CA LEU A 191 10.54 -17.82 -8.77
C LEU A 191 10.83 -16.54 -7.97
N GLY A 192 11.71 -16.66 -6.97
CA GLY A 192 12.23 -15.52 -6.23
C GLY A 192 11.47 -15.20 -4.95
N ALA A 193 11.65 -13.97 -4.46
CA ALA A 193 11.03 -13.47 -3.24
C ALA A 193 9.58 -13.00 -3.47
N GLU A 194 8.80 -12.96 -2.39
CA GLU A 194 7.44 -12.41 -2.36
C GLU A 194 6.45 -13.06 -3.35
N THR A 195 6.61 -14.35 -3.64
CA THR A 195 5.73 -15.08 -4.57
C THR A 195 4.26 -15.11 -4.15
N HIS A 196 3.99 -15.07 -2.84
CA HIS A 196 2.63 -14.93 -2.30
C HIS A 196 1.95 -13.59 -2.66
N SER A 197 2.72 -12.59 -3.09
CA SER A 197 2.25 -11.31 -3.61
C SER A 197 2.24 -11.28 -5.14
N GLY A 198 2.15 -12.45 -5.78
CA GLY A 198 2.01 -12.57 -7.24
C GLY A 198 3.28 -12.26 -8.04
N LYS A 199 4.42 -12.02 -7.36
CA LYS A 199 5.75 -11.85 -7.98
C LYS A 199 6.31 -13.19 -8.44
N GLY A 200 7.27 -13.13 -9.36
CA GLY A 200 7.99 -14.35 -9.77
C GLY A 200 7.26 -15.25 -10.75
N ARG A 201 6.11 -14.83 -11.27
CA ARG A 201 5.37 -15.57 -12.31
C ARG A 201 6.09 -15.51 -13.64
N MET A 202 6.19 -16.66 -14.30
CA MET A 202 6.93 -16.82 -15.55
C MET A 202 6.16 -17.73 -16.51
N THR A 203 6.45 -17.65 -17.80
CA THR A 203 6.05 -18.67 -18.77
C THR A 203 7.26 -19.50 -19.18
N TRP A 204 7.08 -20.80 -19.30
CA TRP A 204 8.05 -21.71 -19.87
C TRP A 204 7.72 -22.02 -21.32
N LYS A 205 8.68 -21.83 -22.22
CA LYS A 205 8.62 -22.31 -23.60
C LYS A 205 9.76 -23.29 -23.83
N CYS A 206 9.45 -24.57 -23.99
CA CYS A 206 10.45 -25.55 -24.38
C CYS A 206 11.00 -25.23 -25.77
N ALA A 207 12.33 -25.15 -25.92
CA ALA A 207 12.99 -24.87 -27.18
C ALA A 207 13.51 -26.15 -27.84
N ARG A 208 14.19 -27.00 -27.07
CA ARG A 208 14.75 -28.25 -27.58
C ARG A 208 14.90 -29.26 -26.44
N VAL A 209 14.44 -30.48 -26.69
CA VAL A 209 14.73 -31.66 -25.86
C VAL A 209 15.62 -32.58 -26.66
N CYS A 210 16.83 -32.85 -26.19
CA CYS A 210 17.75 -33.76 -26.86
C CYS A 210 18.04 -34.99 -26.02
N GLY A 211 18.10 -36.16 -26.64
CA GLY A 211 18.55 -37.40 -26.01
C GLY A 211 19.88 -37.87 -26.62
N LEU A 212 20.81 -38.31 -25.77
CA LEU A 212 22.05 -38.97 -26.20
C LEU A 212 22.02 -40.43 -25.76
N ALA A 213 22.03 -41.33 -26.75
CA ALA A 213 22.03 -42.77 -26.57
C ALA A 213 23.45 -43.33 -26.40
N GLY A 214 23.56 -44.59 -25.96
CA GLY A 214 24.82 -45.22 -25.53
C GLY A 214 25.99 -45.09 -26.52
N GLU A 215 25.77 -45.32 -27.82
CA GLU A 215 26.86 -45.30 -28.80
C GLU A 215 27.32 -43.88 -29.14
N ALA A 216 26.38 -42.94 -29.27
CA ALA A 216 26.67 -41.53 -29.44
C ALA A 216 27.37 -40.91 -28.20
N MET A 217 27.06 -41.41 -27.00
CA MET A 217 27.72 -41.03 -25.75
C MET A 217 29.18 -41.50 -25.71
N LYS A 218 29.46 -42.75 -26.11
CA LYS A 218 30.84 -43.27 -26.22
C LYS A 218 31.65 -42.48 -27.24
N GLN A 219 31.04 -42.13 -28.39
CA GLN A 219 31.73 -41.34 -29.41
C GLN A 219 32.05 -39.92 -28.93
N TRP A 220 31.10 -39.25 -28.27
CA TRP A 220 31.38 -37.94 -27.66
C TRP A 220 32.49 -38.01 -26.60
N ALA A 221 32.48 -39.04 -25.74
CA ALA A 221 33.51 -39.20 -24.71
C ALA A 221 34.91 -39.38 -25.32
N ARG A 222 35.01 -40.15 -26.42
CA ARG A 222 36.26 -40.31 -27.19
C ARG A 222 36.73 -39.00 -27.81
N ASP A 223 35.80 -38.23 -28.39
CA ASP A 223 36.14 -36.97 -29.03
C ASP A 223 36.51 -35.88 -28.01
N ALA A 224 35.92 -35.93 -26.80
CA ALA A 224 36.25 -35.01 -25.70
C ALA A 224 37.65 -35.27 -25.17
N PHE A 225 38.06 -36.54 -25.10
CA PHE A 225 39.40 -36.95 -24.70
C PHE A 225 40.48 -36.50 -25.69
N THR A 226 40.13 -36.31 -26.96
CA THR A 226 41.05 -35.88 -28.02
C THR A 226 41.02 -34.37 -28.27
N GLY A 227 40.31 -33.59 -27.44
CA GLY A 227 40.18 -32.15 -27.58
C GLY A 227 39.36 -31.69 -28.80
N LYS A 228 38.66 -32.61 -29.46
CA LYS A 228 37.89 -32.39 -30.70
C LYS A 228 36.38 -32.42 -30.50
N ALA A 229 35.88 -32.53 -29.28
CA ALA A 229 34.44 -32.57 -29.03
C ALA A 229 33.80 -31.19 -29.01
N ASP A 230 32.76 -31.04 -29.82
CA ASP A 230 31.71 -30.04 -29.63
C ASP A 230 30.93 -30.29 -28.33
N ALA A 231 30.08 -29.33 -27.94
CA ALA A 231 29.22 -29.51 -26.79
C ALA A 231 28.30 -30.73 -27.01
N PRO A 232 28.13 -31.64 -26.02
CA PRO A 232 27.38 -32.89 -26.20
C PRO A 232 25.91 -32.69 -26.62
N ILE A 233 25.38 -31.47 -26.46
CA ILE A 233 24.05 -31.07 -26.90
C ILE A 233 23.90 -30.99 -28.43
N ASP A 234 25.00 -30.84 -29.16
CA ASP A 234 25.01 -30.66 -30.62
C ASP A 234 24.92 -31.98 -31.37
N ARG A 235 25.14 -33.10 -30.68
CA ARG A 235 25.03 -34.48 -31.22
C ARG A 235 23.79 -35.23 -30.76
N ALA A 236 22.96 -34.62 -29.92
CA ALA A 236 21.81 -35.28 -29.32
C ALA A 236 20.56 -35.10 -30.21
N GLN A 237 19.81 -36.19 -30.44
CA GLN A 237 18.63 -36.16 -31.32
C GLN A 237 17.46 -35.44 -30.64
N VAL A 238 16.75 -34.61 -31.39
CA VAL A 238 15.55 -33.90 -30.90
C VAL A 238 14.42 -34.91 -30.69
N VAL A 239 13.89 -34.96 -29.47
CA VAL A 239 12.76 -35.81 -29.12
C VAL A 239 11.50 -34.95 -28.98
N GLN A 240 10.47 -35.26 -29.77
CA GLN A 240 9.15 -34.66 -29.62
C GLN A 240 8.44 -35.28 -28.43
N ILE A 241 8.09 -34.48 -27.43
CA ILE A 241 7.37 -34.95 -26.23
C ILE A 241 6.20 -34.01 -26.00
N GLN A 242 5.00 -34.57 -25.88
CA GLN A 242 3.84 -33.81 -25.46
C GLN A 242 3.89 -33.62 -23.93
N PRO A 243 3.91 -32.37 -23.44
CA PRO A 243 3.88 -32.10 -22.02
C PRO A 243 2.58 -32.59 -21.39
N SER A 244 2.67 -33.20 -20.22
CA SER A 244 1.51 -33.51 -19.37
C SER A 244 1.24 -32.28 -18.49
N THR A 245 0.06 -31.70 -18.61
CA THR A 245 -0.38 -30.59 -17.76
C THR A 245 -0.80 -31.10 -16.39
N HIS A 246 -0.16 -30.60 -15.33
CA HIS A 246 -0.63 -30.80 -13.96
C HIS A 246 -1.32 -29.50 -13.51
N SER A 247 -2.60 -29.37 -13.83
CA SER A 247 -3.41 -28.28 -13.28
C SER A 247 -3.75 -28.61 -11.82
N THR A 248 -3.09 -27.94 -10.87
CA THR A 248 -3.62 -27.89 -9.50
C THR A 248 -4.67 -26.79 -9.44
N ALA A 249 -5.93 -27.18 -9.46
CA ALA A 249 -7.06 -26.29 -9.25
C ALA A 249 -7.02 -25.71 -7.83
N ALA A 250 -6.41 -24.54 -7.65
CA ALA A 250 -6.53 -23.77 -6.42
C ALA A 250 -7.86 -23.00 -6.45
N ALA A 251 -8.62 -23.03 -5.36
CA ALA A 251 -9.78 -22.17 -5.20
C ALA A 251 -9.34 -20.71 -5.31
N SER A 252 -9.94 -20.00 -6.28
CA SER A 252 -9.61 -18.61 -6.60
C SER A 252 -10.85 -17.74 -6.67
N LEU A 253 -10.67 -16.50 -6.24
CA LEU A 253 -11.67 -15.45 -6.21
C LEU A 253 -11.17 -14.33 -7.12
N ASP A 254 -11.90 -14.07 -8.19
CA ASP A 254 -11.69 -12.86 -8.97
C ASP A 254 -12.37 -11.70 -8.25
N VAL A 255 -11.59 -10.65 -7.97
CA VAL A 255 -12.01 -9.51 -7.17
C VAL A 255 -11.99 -8.26 -8.03
N THR A 256 -13.13 -7.57 -8.08
CA THR A 256 -13.30 -6.30 -8.79
C THR A 256 -13.47 -5.18 -7.77
N LEU A 257 -12.52 -4.27 -7.70
CA LEU A 257 -12.55 -3.08 -6.85
C LEU A 257 -13.11 -1.89 -7.63
N LYS A 258 -14.25 -1.36 -7.19
CA LYS A 258 -14.88 -0.15 -7.74
C LYS A 258 -14.57 1.03 -6.82
N PHE A 259 -13.73 1.96 -7.26
CA PHE A 259 -13.38 3.13 -6.46
C PHE A 259 -14.49 4.20 -6.51
N GLU A 260 -14.85 4.76 -5.35
CA GLU A 260 -15.92 5.78 -5.23
C GLU A 260 -15.42 7.20 -5.57
N GLY A 261 -14.10 7.44 -5.50
CA GLY A 261 -13.47 8.74 -5.74
C GLY A 261 -12.07 8.60 -6.37
N LEU A 262 -11.14 9.44 -5.94
CA LEU A 262 -9.78 9.47 -6.47
C LEU A 262 -8.94 8.28 -5.99
N PHE A 263 -8.17 7.68 -6.89
CA PHE A 263 -7.24 6.60 -6.59
C PHE A 263 -5.81 6.98 -7.01
N CYS A 264 -4.85 6.73 -6.11
CA CYS A 264 -3.44 6.90 -6.39
C CYS A 264 -2.61 6.06 -5.42
N VAL A 265 -1.84 5.12 -5.95
CA VAL A 265 -0.68 4.54 -5.25
C VAL A 265 0.53 5.30 -5.74
N ASN A 266 1.21 6.02 -4.85
CA ASN A 266 2.28 6.90 -5.25
C ASN A 266 3.43 6.13 -5.92
N ASP A 267 3.85 6.59 -7.09
CA ASP A 267 5.13 6.23 -7.69
C ASP A 267 6.22 7.15 -7.12
N PRO A 268 7.13 6.65 -6.28
CA PRO A 268 8.17 7.47 -5.66
C PRO A 268 9.21 7.99 -6.66
N GLY A 269 9.36 7.39 -7.85
CA GLY A 269 10.40 7.79 -8.79
C GLY A 269 10.13 9.09 -9.56
N SER A 270 8.89 9.55 -9.55
CA SER A 270 8.42 10.52 -10.53
C SER A 270 8.55 11.97 -10.10
N CYS A 271 8.82 12.23 -8.82
CA CYS A 271 8.50 13.52 -8.20
C CYS A 271 9.72 14.31 -7.70
N ARG A 272 10.95 13.89 -8.03
CA ARG A 272 12.17 14.51 -7.46
C ARG A 272 13.27 14.89 -8.45
N LEU A 273 13.12 14.58 -9.74
CA LEU A 273 14.13 14.93 -10.77
C LEU A 273 14.19 16.42 -11.16
N GLY A 274 13.40 17.28 -10.52
CA GLY A 274 13.26 18.71 -10.85
C GLY A 274 14.00 19.69 -9.93
N GLN A 275 14.74 19.23 -8.91
CA GLN A 275 15.50 20.11 -8.00
C GLN A 275 17.02 19.88 -8.04
N ALA A 276 17.55 19.33 -9.13
CA ALA A 276 18.98 19.42 -9.37
C ALA A 276 19.30 20.89 -9.68
N GLY A 277 19.95 21.58 -8.74
CA GLY A 277 20.68 22.81 -9.03
C GLY A 277 21.68 22.54 -10.17
N GLU A 278 22.06 23.59 -10.89
CA GLU A 278 22.87 23.57 -12.13
C GLU A 278 24.28 22.93 -12.03
N LYS A 279 24.58 22.10 -11.03
CA LYS A 279 25.92 21.52 -10.80
C LYS A 279 25.90 20.02 -10.45
N ALA A 280 25.14 19.19 -11.17
CA ALA A 280 25.32 17.73 -11.10
C ALA A 280 26.31 17.24 -12.19
N PRO A 281 27.26 16.34 -11.88
CA PRO A 281 28.27 15.87 -12.83
C PRO A 281 27.67 15.08 -14.00
N GLN A 282 28.19 15.38 -15.19
CA GLN A 282 27.71 15.07 -16.54
C GLN A 282 27.67 13.57 -16.97
N LYS A 283 27.48 12.60 -16.06
CA LYS A 283 27.59 11.16 -16.39
C LYS A 283 26.37 10.30 -16.03
N THR A 284 25.15 10.78 -16.31
CA THR A 284 23.94 9.93 -16.32
C THR A 284 23.23 10.01 -17.68
N PRO A 285 22.80 8.88 -18.29
CA PRO A 285 22.17 8.88 -19.60
C PRO A 285 20.83 9.64 -19.61
N MET A 286 20.49 10.16 -20.80
CA MET A 286 19.37 11.05 -21.13
C MET A 286 18.01 10.68 -20.51
N LYS A 287 17.34 11.74 -20.03
CA LYS A 287 15.99 11.78 -19.45
C LYS A 287 14.94 11.91 -20.55
N THR A 288 14.08 10.89 -20.76
CA THR A 288 13.02 10.91 -21.79
C THR A 288 11.58 10.89 -21.25
N SER A 289 11.36 11.12 -19.95
CA SER A 289 10.01 11.33 -19.41
C SER A 289 9.97 12.53 -18.46
N MET A 290 9.52 13.68 -18.97
CA MET A 290 9.42 14.94 -18.23
C MET A 290 8.20 14.92 -17.30
N THR A 291 8.32 14.40 -16.07
CA THR A 291 7.42 14.88 -15.02
C THR A 291 7.74 16.34 -14.73
N PRO A 292 6.74 17.23 -14.74
CA PRO A 292 6.99 18.62 -14.38
C PRO A 292 7.44 18.73 -12.93
N SER A 293 8.38 19.64 -12.64
CA SER A 293 8.91 19.86 -11.28
C SER A 293 7.84 20.24 -10.25
N TRP A 294 6.70 20.76 -10.71
CA TRP A 294 5.56 21.11 -9.86
C TRP A 294 4.73 19.91 -9.41
N LEU A 295 4.94 18.70 -9.94
CA LEU A 295 4.16 17.50 -9.64
C LEU A 295 4.82 16.63 -8.55
N ASN A 296 4.18 16.53 -7.39
CA ASN A 296 4.77 15.90 -6.20
C ASN A 296 4.34 14.46 -5.96
N LYS A 297 3.20 14.02 -6.50
CA LYS A 297 2.67 12.66 -6.37
C LYS A 297 1.99 12.22 -7.66
N GLN A 298 2.12 10.95 -8.04
CA GLN A 298 1.44 10.40 -9.21
C GLN A 298 1.13 8.90 -9.08
N PRO A 299 0.13 8.37 -9.81
CA PRO A 299 -0.23 6.96 -9.70
C PRO A 299 0.86 6.07 -10.33
N ARG A 300 1.06 4.89 -9.74
CA ARG A 300 1.81 3.81 -10.38
C ARG A 300 1.07 3.31 -11.62
N LEU A 301 1.80 3.23 -12.73
CA LEU A 301 1.29 2.78 -14.02
C LEU A 301 1.96 1.45 -14.45
N ASP A 302 1.19 0.60 -15.12
CA ASP A 302 1.70 -0.61 -15.75
C ASP A 302 2.41 -0.30 -17.08
N ALA A 303 2.92 -1.33 -17.76
CA ALA A 303 3.58 -1.20 -19.06
C ALA A 303 2.63 -0.78 -20.21
N GLN A 304 1.35 -0.58 -19.94
CA GLN A 304 0.36 -0.06 -20.87
C GLN A 304 -0.12 1.35 -20.46
N GLY A 305 0.51 1.97 -19.46
CA GLY A 305 0.14 3.29 -18.96
C GLY A 305 -1.14 3.30 -18.10
N ARG A 306 -1.63 2.13 -17.67
CA ARG A 306 -2.85 2.02 -16.85
C ARG A 306 -2.49 1.96 -15.37
N ALA A 307 -3.31 2.56 -14.52
CA ALA A 307 -3.05 2.48 -13.09
C ALA A 307 -3.20 1.06 -12.55
N TYR A 308 -2.38 0.69 -11.57
CA TYR A 308 -2.52 -0.57 -10.86
C TYR A 308 -2.26 -0.42 -9.37
N LEU A 309 -2.92 -1.28 -8.58
CA LEU A 309 -2.68 -1.45 -7.16
C LEU A 309 -1.78 -2.68 -6.97
N PRO A 310 -0.53 -2.51 -6.49
CA PRO A 310 0.36 -3.62 -6.23
C PRO A 310 -0.21 -4.60 -5.20
N ALA A 311 0.00 -5.90 -5.40
CA ALA A 311 -0.42 -6.95 -4.47
C ALA A 311 0.09 -6.71 -3.03
N ASN A 312 1.31 -6.20 -2.87
CA ASN A 312 1.88 -5.85 -1.57
C ASN A 312 1.11 -4.72 -0.87
N SER A 313 0.66 -3.72 -1.62
CA SER A 313 -0.15 -2.63 -1.07
C SER A 313 -1.52 -3.14 -0.62
N PHE A 314 -2.15 -4.00 -1.43
CA PHE A 314 -3.39 -4.67 -1.05
C PHE A 314 -3.20 -5.52 0.22
N ARG A 315 -2.17 -6.37 0.22
CA ARG A 315 -1.81 -7.27 1.34
C ARG A 315 -1.60 -6.50 2.64
N GLY A 316 -0.93 -5.35 2.58
CA GLY A 316 -0.68 -4.50 3.74
C GLY A 316 -1.98 -4.00 4.39
N VAL A 317 -2.93 -3.52 3.61
CA VAL A 317 -4.25 -3.05 4.06
C VAL A 317 -5.11 -4.22 4.53
N PHE A 318 -5.17 -5.30 3.75
CA PHE A 318 -5.95 -6.49 4.06
C PHE A 318 -5.50 -7.14 5.38
N ARG A 319 -4.19 -7.27 5.58
CA ARG A 319 -3.60 -7.73 6.85
C ARG A 319 -3.94 -6.79 8.00
N SER A 320 -3.89 -5.48 7.78
CA SER A 320 -4.26 -4.49 8.81
C SER A 320 -5.67 -4.71 9.32
N GLN A 321 -6.62 -4.92 8.39
CA GLN A 321 -8.01 -5.12 8.75
C GLN A 321 -8.23 -6.47 9.43
N MET A 322 -7.58 -7.55 8.95
CA MET A 322 -7.59 -8.85 9.64
C MET A 322 -7.13 -8.73 11.08
N GLU A 323 -5.99 -8.08 11.32
CA GLU A 323 -5.49 -7.88 12.69
C GLU A 323 -6.45 -7.03 13.52
N ARG A 324 -7.07 -6.00 12.92
CA ARG A 324 -8.07 -5.16 13.58
C ARG A 324 -9.29 -5.96 14.00
N ILE A 325 -9.85 -6.77 13.10
CA ILE A 325 -10.98 -7.67 13.38
C ILE A 325 -10.59 -8.66 14.47
N ALA A 326 -9.45 -9.35 14.32
CA ALA A 326 -8.99 -10.35 15.29
C ALA A 326 -8.83 -9.76 16.70
N ARG A 327 -8.24 -8.57 16.83
CA ARG A 327 -8.11 -7.87 18.13
C ARG A 327 -9.45 -7.37 18.66
N THR A 328 -10.37 -6.99 17.78
CA THR A 328 -11.74 -6.58 18.17
C THR A 328 -12.53 -7.75 18.75
N LEU A 329 -12.37 -8.94 18.16
CA LEU A 329 -13.01 -10.18 18.60
C LEU A 329 -12.33 -10.80 19.84
N GLY A 330 -11.21 -10.24 20.30
CA GLY A 330 -10.48 -10.75 21.46
C GLY A 330 -9.69 -12.03 21.19
N LEU A 331 -9.33 -12.32 19.93
CA LEU A 331 -8.52 -13.49 19.61
C LEU A 331 -7.14 -13.40 20.30
N PRO A 332 -6.65 -14.50 20.91
CA PRO A 332 -5.42 -14.47 21.68
C PRO A 332 -4.19 -14.26 20.78
N LYS A 333 -3.16 -13.61 21.33
CA LYS A 333 -1.80 -13.53 20.76
C LYS A 333 -1.69 -12.89 19.36
N VAL A 334 -2.60 -12.01 18.96
CA VAL A 334 -2.48 -11.27 17.68
C VAL A 334 -1.26 -10.34 17.73
N CYS A 335 -0.21 -10.70 16.99
CA CYS A 335 1.03 -9.94 16.96
C CYS A 335 0.86 -8.55 16.30
N GLY A 336 1.76 -7.63 16.61
CA GLY A 336 1.83 -6.32 15.97
C GLY A 336 2.69 -5.33 16.75
N GLU A 337 3.13 -4.27 16.08
CA GLU A 337 3.81 -3.14 16.74
C GLU A 337 2.95 -2.54 17.86
N GLY A 338 3.59 -2.16 18.96
CA GLY A 338 2.90 -1.61 20.14
C GLY A 338 2.09 -2.61 20.97
N THR A 339 2.01 -3.89 20.55
CA THR A 339 1.28 -4.93 21.33
C THR A 339 2.15 -5.67 22.34
N GLY A 340 3.48 -5.58 22.23
CA GLY A 340 4.41 -6.41 22.99
C GLY A 340 4.43 -7.89 22.57
N ILE A 341 3.66 -8.28 21.56
CA ILE A 341 3.51 -9.65 21.07
C ILE A 341 4.05 -9.73 19.64
N THR A 342 5.05 -10.58 19.42
CA THR A 342 5.62 -10.85 18.09
C THR A 342 5.62 -12.35 17.80
N CYS A 343 5.17 -12.73 16.60
CA CYS A 343 5.33 -14.11 16.15
C CYS A 343 6.80 -14.33 15.79
N LYS A 344 7.40 -15.38 16.38
CA LYS A 344 8.78 -15.77 16.08
C LYS A 344 8.87 -16.44 14.69
N PRO A 345 10.03 -16.38 14.03
CA PRO A 345 10.29 -17.17 12.85
C PRO A 345 10.03 -18.66 13.09
N LEU A 346 9.42 -19.32 12.11
CA LEU A 346 9.16 -20.75 12.15
C LEU A 346 10.31 -21.53 11.54
N HIS A 347 10.70 -22.62 12.22
CA HIS A 347 11.71 -23.56 11.72
C HIS A 347 11.12 -24.93 11.37
N HIS A 348 9.98 -25.31 11.95
CA HIS A 348 9.31 -26.58 11.65
C HIS A 348 7.81 -26.37 11.41
N ALA A 349 7.25 -27.12 10.45
CA ALA A 349 5.83 -27.00 10.06
C ALA A 349 4.86 -27.39 11.19
N LYS A 350 5.28 -28.22 12.15
CA LYS A 350 4.47 -28.60 13.33
C LYS A 350 4.21 -27.43 14.29
N ASP A 351 5.01 -26.38 14.23
CA ASP A 351 4.96 -25.26 15.16
C ASP A 351 4.01 -24.14 14.69
N VAL A 352 3.26 -24.36 13.60
CA VAL A 352 2.34 -23.36 13.00
C VAL A 352 1.26 -22.90 13.98
N ASP A 353 0.86 -23.75 14.91
CA ASP A 353 -0.09 -23.43 15.98
C ASP A 353 0.45 -22.38 16.97
N ASN A 354 1.77 -22.12 16.97
CA ASN A 354 2.38 -21.04 17.76
C ASN A 354 2.23 -19.67 17.10
N LEU A 355 1.87 -19.61 15.81
CA LEU A 355 1.56 -18.35 15.15
C LEU A 355 0.18 -17.83 15.57
N CYS A 356 0.02 -16.51 15.52
CA CYS A 356 -1.30 -15.93 15.63
C CYS A 356 -2.17 -16.28 14.40
N PRO A 357 -3.51 -16.27 14.52
CA PRO A 357 -4.40 -16.63 13.42
C PRO A 357 -4.17 -15.83 12.12
N VAL A 358 -3.79 -14.55 12.25
CA VAL A 358 -3.45 -13.71 11.09
C VAL A 358 -2.16 -14.18 10.43
N CYS A 359 -1.12 -14.51 11.20
CA CYS A 359 0.15 -15.01 10.66
C CYS A 359 0.00 -16.39 10.03
N GLN A 360 -0.91 -17.23 10.52
CA GLN A 360 -1.23 -18.50 9.89
C GLN A 360 -1.77 -18.28 8.47
N LEU A 361 -2.67 -17.31 8.27
CA LEU A 361 -3.26 -16.98 6.96
C LEU A 361 -2.33 -16.16 6.06
N MET A 362 -1.82 -15.05 6.58
CA MET A 362 -1.08 -14.04 5.84
C MET A 362 0.42 -14.28 5.84
N GLY A 363 0.91 -15.34 6.49
CA GLY A 363 2.33 -15.70 6.56
C GLY A 363 3.12 -15.02 7.68
N ALA A 364 4.24 -15.64 8.00
CA ALA A 364 5.27 -15.18 8.95
C ALA A 364 6.66 -15.60 8.44
N PRO A 365 7.77 -15.07 8.97
CA PRO A 365 9.10 -15.58 8.62
C PRO A 365 9.17 -17.10 8.85
N GLY A 366 9.60 -17.86 7.83
CA GLY A 366 9.59 -19.33 7.88
C GLY A 366 8.24 -20.01 7.59
N TRP A 367 7.17 -19.24 7.35
CA TRP A 367 5.84 -19.74 7.00
C TRP A 367 5.21 -18.95 5.86
N LYS A 368 5.07 -19.59 4.69
CA LYS A 368 4.47 -18.96 3.51
C LYS A 368 3.01 -18.57 3.79
N SER A 369 2.53 -17.47 3.22
CA SER A 369 1.09 -17.11 3.25
C SER A 369 0.22 -18.23 2.67
N LEU A 370 -0.96 -18.46 3.25
CA LEU A 370 -2.02 -19.31 2.65
C LEU A 370 -2.81 -18.54 1.60
N ILE A 371 -2.89 -17.22 1.75
CA ILE A 371 -3.56 -16.34 0.80
C ILE A 371 -2.52 -15.81 -0.18
N GLU A 372 -2.74 -16.09 -1.46
CA GLU A 372 -1.97 -15.55 -2.57
C GLU A 372 -2.74 -14.39 -3.20
N ILE A 373 -2.04 -13.29 -3.48
CA ILE A 373 -2.65 -12.03 -3.91
C ILE A 373 -1.97 -11.59 -5.20
N GLY A 374 -2.76 -11.41 -6.26
CA GLY A 374 -2.30 -10.82 -7.52
C GLY A 374 -2.38 -9.29 -7.51
N ASP A 375 -1.64 -8.65 -8.43
CA ASP A 375 -1.80 -7.22 -8.69
C ASP A 375 -3.21 -6.92 -9.23
N PHE A 376 -3.74 -5.77 -8.85
CA PHE A 376 -5.05 -5.29 -9.29
C PHE A 376 -4.85 -4.26 -10.40
N ARG A 377 -5.33 -4.56 -11.60
CA ARG A 377 -5.10 -3.72 -12.79
C ARG A 377 -6.37 -3.03 -13.23
N GLN A 378 -6.22 -1.78 -13.68
CA GLN A 378 -7.33 -0.99 -14.21
C GLN A 378 -7.99 -1.67 -15.41
N GLN A 379 -9.31 -1.70 -15.35
CA GLN A 379 -10.21 -2.14 -16.42
C GLN A 379 -10.80 -0.91 -17.11
N GLY A 380 -10.76 -0.90 -18.43
CA GLY A 380 -11.24 0.22 -19.25
C GLY A 380 -10.41 1.49 -19.09
N GLU A 381 -10.89 2.56 -19.72
CA GLU A 381 -10.32 3.89 -19.61
C GLU A 381 -10.80 4.57 -18.32
N ALA A 382 -9.98 5.49 -17.81
CA ALA A 382 -10.32 6.26 -16.63
C ALA A 382 -9.74 7.68 -16.75
N GLN A 383 -10.53 8.66 -16.31
CA GLN A 383 -10.12 10.06 -16.29
C GLN A 383 -8.95 10.24 -15.31
N VAL A 384 -7.94 11.00 -15.72
CA VAL A 384 -6.82 11.38 -14.84
C VAL A 384 -6.91 12.88 -14.56
N ILE A 385 -6.87 13.24 -13.27
CA ILE A 385 -6.89 14.65 -12.86
C ILE A 385 -5.64 15.01 -12.06
N THR A 386 -5.31 16.29 -12.06
CA THR A 386 -4.31 16.87 -11.15
C THR A 386 -5.05 17.68 -10.09
N GLN A 387 -4.84 17.32 -8.82
CA GLN A 387 -5.37 18.03 -7.68
C GLN A 387 -4.26 18.87 -7.02
N GLU A 388 -4.52 20.17 -6.83
CA GLU A 388 -3.67 21.04 -6.04
C GLU A 388 -4.11 20.99 -4.57
N PHE A 389 -3.19 20.70 -3.67
CA PHE A 389 -3.41 20.77 -2.23
C PHE A 389 -2.79 22.05 -1.68
N LEU A 390 -3.61 22.85 -1.01
CA LEU A 390 -3.19 24.04 -0.30
C LEU A 390 -3.57 23.91 1.17
N ALA A 391 -2.58 23.98 2.06
CA ALA A 391 -2.82 24.14 3.48
C ALA A 391 -3.22 25.60 3.77
N ILE A 392 -4.29 25.81 4.53
CA ILE A 392 -4.75 27.15 4.91
C ILE A 392 -4.22 27.45 6.31
N ASP A 393 -3.42 28.49 6.46
CA ASP A 393 -2.89 28.98 7.72
C ASP A 393 -4.02 29.52 8.61
N ARG A 394 -4.19 28.94 9.79
CA ARG A 394 -5.26 29.31 10.73
C ARG A 394 -5.13 30.71 11.29
N PHE A 395 -3.93 31.31 11.23
CA PHE A 395 -3.73 32.67 11.69
C PHE A 395 -4.08 33.74 10.64
N THR A 396 -3.82 33.49 9.36
CA THR A 396 -4.06 34.48 8.30
C THR A 396 -5.31 34.20 7.47
N GLY A 397 -5.81 32.96 7.50
CA GLY A 397 -6.82 32.49 6.55
C GLY A 397 -6.30 32.36 5.12
N GLY A 398 -5.01 32.63 4.87
CA GLY A 398 -4.33 32.48 3.59
C GLY A 398 -3.65 31.12 3.41
N GLY A 399 -3.00 30.90 2.28
CA GLY A 399 -2.16 29.72 2.07
C GLY A 399 -0.98 29.70 3.04
N ALA A 400 -0.68 28.54 3.63
CA ALA A 400 0.52 28.33 4.42
C ALA A 400 1.73 28.13 3.49
N ASP A 401 2.77 28.94 3.69
CA ASP A 401 3.98 28.91 2.87
C ASP A 401 4.66 27.53 2.91
N GLY A 402 5.17 27.09 1.76
CA GLY A 402 5.84 25.79 1.61
C GLY A 402 4.93 24.55 1.72
N LYS A 403 3.64 24.70 2.06
CA LYS A 403 2.69 23.58 2.25
C LYS A 403 1.72 23.38 1.07
N LYS A 404 2.12 23.81 -0.13
CA LYS A 404 1.44 23.49 -1.40
C LYS A 404 2.08 22.26 -2.04
N PHE A 405 1.27 21.31 -2.49
CA PHE A 405 1.75 20.21 -3.32
C PHE A 405 0.68 19.77 -4.32
N ASN A 406 1.09 19.19 -5.44
CA ASN A 406 0.20 18.71 -6.48
C ASN A 406 0.24 17.19 -6.57
N ALA A 407 -0.91 16.56 -6.77
CA ALA A 407 -1.01 15.13 -6.99
C ALA A 407 -1.82 14.80 -8.23
N ARG A 408 -1.31 13.89 -9.05
CA ARG A 408 -2.11 13.20 -10.06
C ARG A 408 -2.83 12.01 -9.47
N ALA A 409 -4.05 11.78 -9.93
CA ALA A 409 -4.90 10.69 -9.48
C ALA A 409 -5.83 10.22 -10.61
N VAL A 410 -6.22 8.96 -10.54
CA VAL A 410 -7.23 8.39 -11.44
C VAL A 410 -8.60 8.52 -10.78
N VAL A 411 -9.59 8.99 -11.53
CA VAL A 411 -10.96 9.19 -11.06
C VAL A 411 -11.73 7.88 -11.17
N ARG A 412 -12.26 7.40 -10.03
CA ARG A 412 -13.17 6.24 -9.93
C ARG A 412 -12.79 5.03 -10.80
N PRO A 413 -11.51 4.60 -10.84
CA PRO A 413 -11.15 3.46 -11.65
C PRO A 413 -11.84 2.18 -11.14
N THR A 414 -12.02 1.23 -12.04
CA THR A 414 -12.31 -0.16 -11.67
C THR A 414 -11.02 -0.96 -11.80
N LEU A 415 -10.57 -1.60 -10.73
CA LEU A 415 -9.38 -2.46 -10.76
C LEU A 415 -9.77 -3.91 -10.54
N GLN A 416 -9.24 -4.84 -11.34
CA GLN A 416 -9.49 -6.27 -11.19
C GLN A 416 -8.20 -7.00 -10.80
N GLY A 417 -8.32 -7.91 -9.83
CA GLY A 417 -7.25 -8.77 -9.35
C GLY A 417 -7.78 -10.13 -8.95
N ARG A 418 -6.89 -10.98 -8.44
CA ARG A 418 -7.22 -12.35 -8.02
C ARG A 418 -6.67 -12.63 -6.62
N LEU A 419 -7.47 -13.30 -5.81
CA LEU A 419 -7.07 -13.91 -4.55
C LEU A 419 -7.18 -15.42 -4.67
N SER A 420 -6.19 -16.17 -4.20
CA SER A 420 -6.23 -17.64 -4.15
C SER A 420 -5.94 -18.13 -2.73
N LEU A 421 -6.53 -19.25 -2.35
CA LEU A 421 -6.33 -19.86 -1.04
C LEU A 421 -5.71 -21.25 -1.20
N ASP A 422 -4.62 -21.51 -0.49
CA ASP A 422 -3.98 -22.83 -0.46
C ASP A 422 -4.77 -23.80 0.43
N GLU A 423 -5.68 -24.57 -0.18
CA GLU A 423 -6.56 -25.52 0.52
C GLU A 423 -5.78 -26.61 1.27
N THR A 424 -4.67 -27.09 0.71
CA THR A 424 -3.86 -28.14 1.33
C THR A 424 -3.31 -27.65 2.66
N ARG A 425 -2.82 -26.41 2.70
CA ARG A 425 -2.27 -25.82 3.91
C ARG A 425 -3.36 -25.35 4.86
N LEU A 426 -4.49 -24.88 4.34
CA LEU A 426 -5.66 -24.58 5.17
C LEU A 426 -6.14 -25.82 5.94
N ALA A 427 -6.19 -26.98 5.27
CA ALA A 427 -6.59 -28.25 5.89
C ALA A 427 -5.62 -28.73 6.98
N SER A 428 -4.35 -28.30 6.94
CA SER A 428 -3.36 -28.59 7.99
C SER A 428 -3.49 -27.72 9.24
N LEU A 429 -4.29 -26.66 9.21
CA LEU A 429 -4.51 -25.82 10.39
C LEU A 429 -5.44 -26.51 11.37
N LYS A 430 -5.06 -26.50 12.65
CA LYS A 430 -5.90 -27.01 13.74
C LYS A 430 -7.26 -26.30 13.80
N ASP A 431 -7.25 -24.97 13.70
CA ASP A 431 -8.44 -24.11 13.77
C ASP A 431 -8.82 -23.52 12.40
N LYS A 432 -8.97 -24.39 11.38
CA LYS A 432 -9.29 -23.98 10.00
C LYS A 432 -10.51 -23.06 9.90
N ASP A 433 -11.53 -23.31 10.71
CA ASP A 433 -12.80 -22.59 10.66
C ASP A 433 -12.65 -21.15 11.20
N ALA A 434 -11.81 -20.95 12.22
CA ALA A 434 -11.47 -19.62 12.73
C ALA A 434 -10.70 -18.80 11.67
N ALA A 435 -9.78 -19.46 10.96
CA ALA A 435 -9.04 -18.85 9.88
C ALA A 435 -9.96 -18.45 8.71
N LEU A 436 -10.89 -19.33 8.32
CA LEU A 436 -11.91 -19.04 7.31
C LEU A 436 -12.85 -17.91 7.72
N ALA A 437 -13.29 -17.89 8.98
CA ALA A 437 -14.15 -16.83 9.50
C ALA A 437 -13.44 -15.47 9.44
N LEU A 438 -12.19 -15.39 9.87
CA LEU A 438 -11.38 -14.17 9.82
C LEU A 438 -11.17 -13.67 8.38
N PHE A 439 -10.85 -14.59 7.47
CA PHE A 439 -10.72 -14.29 6.05
C PHE A 439 -12.02 -13.70 5.49
N THR A 440 -13.14 -14.33 5.78
CA THR A 440 -14.43 -13.92 5.21
C THR A 440 -14.98 -12.64 5.83
N HIS A 441 -14.76 -12.38 7.12
CA HIS A 441 -15.06 -11.07 7.72
C HIS A 441 -14.24 -9.95 7.07
N THR A 442 -12.99 -10.20 6.72
CA THR A 442 -12.16 -9.20 6.03
C THR A 442 -12.65 -8.97 4.60
N LEU A 443 -13.13 -10.01 3.91
CA LEU A 443 -13.80 -9.85 2.61
C LEU A 443 -15.11 -9.06 2.73
N ARG A 444 -15.91 -9.28 3.78
CA ARG A 444 -17.10 -8.45 4.03
C ARG A 444 -16.72 -6.97 4.15
N ASP A 445 -15.76 -6.63 5.00
CA ASP A 445 -15.32 -5.24 5.20
C ASP A 445 -14.80 -4.61 3.89
N LEU A 446 -14.14 -5.41 3.04
CA LEU A 446 -13.71 -4.98 1.71
C LEU A 446 -14.89 -4.75 0.74
N LYS A 447 -15.94 -5.59 0.80
CA LYS A 447 -17.18 -5.43 0.01
C LYS A 447 -17.99 -4.21 0.44
N GLU A 448 -18.10 -3.98 1.74
CA GLU A 448 -18.85 -2.86 2.34
C GLU A 448 -18.14 -1.51 2.16
N GLY A 449 -16.82 -1.54 1.97
CA GLY A 449 -15.98 -0.39 1.64
C GLY A 449 -15.25 0.22 2.84
N ASP A 450 -14.96 -0.60 3.85
CA ASP A 450 -14.18 -0.20 5.02
C ASP A 450 -12.67 -0.13 4.73
N LEU A 451 -12.20 -0.85 3.71
CA LEU A 451 -10.81 -0.82 3.28
C LEU A 451 -10.57 0.31 2.27
N ARG A 452 -9.43 0.97 2.41
CA ARG A 452 -8.99 2.03 1.50
C ARG A 452 -7.57 1.78 1.04
N PHE A 453 -7.30 2.05 -0.24
CA PHE A 453 -6.01 1.73 -0.87
C PHE A 453 -5.32 2.97 -1.44
N GLY A 454 -4.00 3.03 -1.26
CA GLY A 454 -3.17 4.10 -1.80
C GLY A 454 -2.94 5.27 -0.83
N MET A 455 -2.47 6.38 -1.37
CA MET A 455 -2.17 7.58 -0.58
C MET A 455 -3.44 8.41 -0.31
N GLY A 456 -3.36 9.35 0.64
CA GLY A 456 -4.39 10.37 0.80
C GLY A 456 -5.74 9.86 1.31
N THR A 457 -5.79 8.72 2.00
CA THR A 457 -7.04 8.14 2.54
C THR A 457 -7.79 9.11 3.47
N ALA A 458 -7.06 9.90 4.27
CA ALA A 458 -7.56 11.02 5.06
C ALA A 458 -8.22 12.13 4.23
N LYS A 459 -7.89 12.24 2.95
CA LYS A 459 -8.36 13.28 2.02
C LYS A 459 -9.37 12.73 1.00
N GLY A 460 -9.97 11.57 1.29
CA GLY A 460 -11.01 10.93 0.48
C GLY A 460 -10.52 9.97 -0.61
N TYR A 461 -9.20 9.82 -0.76
CA TYR A 461 -8.67 8.90 -1.76
C TYR A 461 -8.84 7.44 -1.34
N GLY A 462 -8.86 6.56 -2.35
CA GLY A 462 -8.67 5.14 -2.15
C GLY A 462 -9.89 4.39 -1.62
N ALA A 463 -11.01 5.08 -1.37
CA ALA A 463 -12.26 4.45 -0.99
C ALA A 463 -12.81 3.62 -2.15
N CYS A 464 -13.07 2.34 -1.89
CA CYS A 464 -13.62 1.43 -2.88
C CYS A 464 -14.56 0.41 -2.24
N LYS A 465 -15.35 -0.24 -3.08
CA LYS A 465 -16.11 -1.45 -2.75
C LYS A 465 -15.64 -2.58 -3.62
N ALA A 466 -15.80 -3.81 -3.13
CA ALA A 466 -15.45 -4.99 -3.89
C ALA A 466 -16.67 -5.80 -4.34
N GLU A 467 -16.55 -6.35 -5.54
CA GLU A 467 -17.39 -7.42 -6.06
C GLU A 467 -16.53 -8.66 -6.25
N TYR A 468 -17.15 -9.82 -6.07
CA TYR A 468 -16.47 -11.11 -6.08
C TYR A 468 -17.12 -12.02 -7.10
N THR A 469 -16.31 -12.64 -7.94
CA THR A 469 -16.72 -13.73 -8.83
C THR A 469 -15.89 -14.96 -8.52
N VAL A 470 -16.56 -16.09 -8.40
CA VAL A 470 -15.92 -17.38 -8.13
C VAL A 470 -15.27 -17.88 -9.41
N GLY A 471 -13.96 -18.16 -9.39
CA GLY A 471 -13.28 -18.82 -10.49
C GLY A 471 -13.84 -20.23 -10.73
N THR A 472 -13.72 -20.76 -11.95
CA THR A 472 -14.28 -22.05 -12.39
C THR A 472 -13.74 -23.31 -11.69
N ALA A 473 -12.88 -23.16 -10.67
CA ALA A 473 -12.48 -24.24 -9.77
C ALA A 473 -13.24 -24.09 -8.45
N SER A 474 -13.99 -25.12 -8.08
CA SER A 474 -14.81 -25.21 -6.87
C SER A 474 -14.13 -24.58 -5.65
N ILE A 475 -14.63 -23.43 -5.22
CA ILE A 475 -14.53 -23.03 -3.82
C ILE A 475 -15.07 -24.19 -2.99
N PRO A 476 -14.49 -24.53 -1.81
CA PRO A 476 -15.09 -25.52 -0.93
C PRO A 476 -16.59 -25.24 -0.84
N ARG A 477 -17.45 -26.25 -1.05
CA ARG A 477 -18.92 -26.04 -0.95
C ARG A 477 -19.26 -25.24 0.31
N ASP A 478 -18.50 -25.46 1.38
CA ASP A 478 -18.51 -24.72 2.63
C ASP A 478 -18.33 -23.20 2.47
N LEU A 479 -17.39 -22.66 1.69
CA LEU A 479 -17.16 -21.21 1.62
C LEU A 479 -18.22 -20.48 0.77
N LYS A 480 -18.70 -21.11 -0.31
CA LYS A 480 -19.79 -20.55 -1.13
C LYS A 480 -21.11 -20.60 -0.34
N GLN A 481 -21.39 -21.74 0.29
CA GLN A 481 -22.57 -21.92 1.14
C GLN A 481 -22.48 -21.03 2.41
N TRP A 482 -21.31 -20.85 3.02
CA TRP A 482 -21.09 -19.95 4.17
C TRP A 482 -21.21 -18.47 3.80
N ALA A 483 -20.67 -18.07 2.63
CA ALA A 483 -20.83 -16.72 2.09
C ALA A 483 -22.28 -16.41 1.68
N GLU A 484 -23.05 -17.42 1.23
CA GLU A 484 -24.44 -17.25 0.76
C GLU A 484 -25.49 -17.45 1.87
N THR A 485 -25.24 -18.24 2.92
CA THR A 485 -26.27 -18.64 3.92
C THR A 485 -26.05 -18.15 5.36
N GLN A 486 -24.85 -17.67 5.75
CA GLN A 486 -24.52 -17.54 7.19
C GLN A 486 -23.78 -16.25 7.58
N HIS A 487 -24.26 -15.08 7.15
CA HIS A 487 -23.84 -13.82 7.78
C HIS A 487 -24.14 -13.78 9.30
N GLY A 488 -25.15 -14.53 9.77
CA GLY A 488 -25.54 -14.59 11.18
C GLY A 488 -24.76 -15.60 12.05
N ASN A 489 -24.42 -16.79 11.54
CA ASN A 489 -23.81 -17.85 12.37
C ASN A 489 -22.29 -17.76 12.57
N ALA A 490 -21.59 -16.94 11.79
CA ALA A 490 -20.15 -16.68 11.98
C ALA A 490 -19.86 -16.04 13.35
N VAL A 491 -20.74 -15.14 13.80
CA VAL A 491 -20.67 -14.47 15.11
C VAL A 491 -20.87 -15.49 16.23
N THR A 492 -21.90 -16.35 16.14
CA THR A 492 -22.20 -17.38 17.14
C THR A 492 -21.07 -18.41 17.29
N TRP A 493 -20.35 -18.71 16.21
CA TRP A 493 -19.23 -19.66 16.22
C TRP A 493 -17.93 -19.03 16.75
N LEU A 494 -17.64 -17.77 16.39
CA LEU A 494 -16.50 -17.01 16.94
C LEU A 494 -16.67 -16.73 18.45
N THR A 495 -17.90 -16.45 18.91
CA THR A 495 -18.21 -16.36 20.34
C THR A 495 -17.97 -17.69 21.08
N LYS A 496 -18.18 -18.83 20.41
CA LYS A 496 -17.86 -20.16 20.95
C LYS A 496 -16.36 -20.37 21.14
N ILE A 497 -15.51 -19.97 20.19
CA ILE A 497 -14.05 -20.08 20.31
C ILE A 497 -13.50 -19.15 21.39
N ALA A 498 -13.98 -17.90 21.45
CA ALA A 498 -13.59 -16.94 22.50
C ALA A 498 -13.91 -17.47 23.91
N ASN A 499 -14.95 -18.32 24.03
CA ASN A 499 -15.34 -18.96 25.28
C ASN A 499 -14.66 -20.32 25.56
N GLN A 500 -13.99 -20.94 24.57
CA GLN A 500 -13.34 -22.25 24.70
C GLN A 500 -11.82 -22.19 25.01
N SER A 501 -11.15 -21.05 24.80
CA SER A 501 -9.73 -20.91 25.16
C SER A 501 -9.56 -20.67 26.66
N THR A 502 -9.23 -21.74 27.40
CA THR A 502 -8.95 -21.78 28.86
C THR A 502 -7.63 -21.12 29.29
N CYS A 503 -7.17 -20.06 28.62
CA CYS A 503 -5.92 -19.42 28.98
C CYS A 503 -6.14 -18.31 30.03
N ASN A 504 -6.00 -18.70 31.31
CA ASN A 504 -6.02 -17.86 32.50
C ASN A 504 -4.75 -16.97 32.64
N THR A 505 -4.43 -16.16 31.63
CA THR A 505 -3.63 -14.94 31.84
C THR A 505 -4.51 -13.73 31.53
N ARG A 506 -5.42 -13.46 32.47
CA ARG A 506 -6.16 -12.21 32.53
C ARG A 506 -5.17 -11.07 32.76
N LEU A 507 -4.80 -10.35 31.71
CA LEU A 507 -4.96 -8.91 31.85
C LEU A 507 -6.48 -8.70 31.87
N ALA A 508 -7.01 -8.41 33.05
CA ALA A 508 -8.44 -8.28 33.24
C ALA A 508 -8.95 -7.09 32.40
N TRP A 509 -9.73 -7.38 31.37
CA TRP A 509 -10.55 -6.39 30.68
C TRP A 509 -12.00 -6.88 30.64
N PRO A 510 -12.97 -5.98 30.91
CA PRO A 510 -14.34 -6.37 31.22
C PRO A 510 -15.01 -7.08 30.04
N LYS A 511 -15.74 -8.16 30.37
CA LYS A 511 -16.51 -8.96 29.41
C LYS A 511 -17.60 -8.10 28.77
N ALA A 512 -17.75 -8.21 27.46
CA ALA A 512 -18.88 -7.66 26.73
C ALA A 512 -20.17 -8.41 27.10
N PRO A 513 -21.25 -7.74 27.52
CA PRO A 513 -22.56 -8.35 27.64
C PRO A 513 -23.25 -8.41 26.26
N GLU A 514 -24.02 -9.49 26.05
CA GLU A 514 -24.86 -9.71 24.87
C GLU A 514 -26.05 -8.73 24.86
N MET A 515 -26.34 -8.11 23.72
CA MET A 515 -27.54 -7.27 23.57
C MET A 515 -28.32 -7.63 22.31
N GLY A 516 -29.63 -7.86 22.51
CA GLY A 516 -30.64 -7.88 21.46
C GLY A 516 -30.97 -6.45 21.02
N CYS A 517 -30.91 -6.21 19.71
CA CYS A 517 -31.37 -4.97 19.09
C CYS A 517 -32.90 -4.93 19.09
N GLN A 518 -33.50 -3.95 19.76
CA GLN A 518 -34.85 -3.49 19.44
C GLN A 518 -34.76 -2.20 18.63
N ASN A 519 -35.33 -2.23 17.43
CA ASN A 519 -35.44 -1.10 16.52
C ASN A 519 -36.37 -0.04 17.11
N SER A 520 -35.83 1.05 17.63
CA SER A 520 -36.61 2.27 17.87
C SER A 520 -36.52 3.18 16.64
N SER A 521 -37.64 3.30 15.93
CA SER A 521 -37.88 4.34 14.92
C SER A 521 -37.60 5.72 15.51
N ILE A 522 -36.70 6.47 14.88
CA ILE A 522 -36.40 7.86 15.27
C ILE A 522 -37.64 8.71 14.95
N GLN A 523 -38.36 9.09 15.99
CA GLN A 523 -39.39 10.13 15.92
C GLN A 523 -38.70 11.45 15.56
N SER A 524 -39.14 12.03 14.45
CA SER A 524 -38.93 13.45 14.16
C SER A 524 -39.61 14.26 15.25
N HIS A 525 -38.83 14.96 16.10
CA HIS A 525 -39.09 16.31 16.58
C HIS A 525 -38.10 16.68 17.70
N ALA A 526 -37.19 17.60 17.38
CA ALA A 526 -36.74 18.63 18.30
C ALA A 526 -36.34 19.82 17.43
N THR A 527 -37.15 20.88 17.46
CA THR A 527 -36.74 22.23 17.03
C THR A 527 -35.45 22.54 17.77
N ALA A 528 -34.33 22.52 17.03
CA ALA A 528 -33.02 22.80 17.59
C ALA A 528 -33.07 24.17 18.30
N PRO A 529 -32.58 24.28 19.56
CA PRO A 529 -32.48 25.57 20.22
C PRO A 529 -31.66 26.49 19.32
N ASN A 530 -32.10 27.75 19.14
CA ASN A 530 -31.47 28.80 18.30
C ASN A 530 -29.98 28.51 18.07
N LEU A 531 -29.68 27.77 16.99
CA LEU A 531 -28.32 27.42 16.64
C LEU A 531 -27.73 28.68 16.06
N GLU A 532 -27.05 29.45 16.92
CA GLU A 532 -26.26 30.58 16.51
C GLU A 532 -25.34 30.12 15.37
N PHE A 533 -25.52 30.70 14.18
CA PHE A 533 -24.75 30.31 13.00
C PHE A 533 -23.30 30.73 13.21
N HIS A 534 -22.45 29.80 13.62
CA HIS A 534 -21.01 30.01 13.64
C HIS A 534 -20.46 29.83 12.23
N ASN A 535 -20.11 30.95 11.59
CA ASN A 535 -19.38 30.94 10.34
C ASN A 535 -18.11 30.06 10.52
N PRO A 536 -17.85 29.05 9.67
CA PRO A 536 -16.65 28.20 9.76
C PRO A 536 -15.33 28.98 9.65
N SER A 537 -15.41 30.21 9.15
CA SER A 537 -14.33 31.20 9.07
C SER A 537 -14.29 32.17 10.25
N HIS A 538 -15.22 32.10 11.21
CA HIS A 538 -15.10 32.84 12.46
C HIS A 538 -14.00 32.22 13.29
N PHE A 539 -13.00 33.05 13.60
CA PHE A 539 -11.96 32.70 14.53
C PHE A 539 -12.55 32.55 15.93
N ILE A 540 -12.47 31.34 16.50
CA ILE A 540 -12.81 31.09 17.91
C ILE A 540 -11.51 31.28 18.70
N PRO A 541 -11.43 32.27 19.63
CA PRO A 541 -10.22 32.53 20.38
C PRO A 541 -9.70 31.28 21.11
N ALA A 542 -8.45 30.94 20.84
CA ALA A 542 -7.75 29.88 21.54
C ALA A 542 -7.61 30.24 23.03
N LYS A 543 -7.93 29.28 23.89
CA LYS A 543 -7.66 29.34 25.33
C LYS A 543 -6.58 28.32 25.69
N GLU A 544 -5.84 28.60 26.75
CA GLU A 544 -4.89 27.61 27.28
C GLU A 544 -5.64 26.30 27.62
N PRO A 545 -5.19 25.15 27.09
CA PRO A 545 -5.90 23.89 27.27
C PRO A 545 -5.77 23.40 28.71
N ASN A 546 -6.91 23.08 29.34
CA ASN A 546 -6.94 22.53 30.69
C ASN A 546 -6.01 21.29 30.78
N PRO A 547 -5.00 21.29 31.67
CA PRO A 547 -4.07 20.17 31.86
C PRO A 547 -4.78 18.84 32.15
N ASN A 548 -5.94 18.90 32.81
CA ASN A 548 -6.72 17.76 33.26
C ASN A 548 -7.87 17.38 32.33
N ASP A 549 -7.96 17.98 31.13
CA ASP A 549 -9.01 17.61 30.16
C ASP A 549 -8.77 16.18 29.63
N PRO A 550 -9.66 15.22 29.93
CA PRO A 550 -9.48 13.83 29.52
C PRO A 550 -9.58 13.63 27.99
N ARG A 551 -10.01 14.65 27.25
CA ARG A 551 -10.05 14.63 25.78
C ARG A 551 -8.68 14.87 25.14
N TRP A 552 -7.72 15.41 25.88
CA TRP A 552 -6.34 15.56 25.45
C TRP A 552 -5.53 14.33 25.88
N LEU A 553 -4.98 13.59 24.92
CA LEU A 553 -4.24 12.34 25.18
C LEU A 553 -2.73 12.55 25.19
N SER A 554 -1.99 11.71 25.90
CA SER A 554 -0.52 11.67 25.81
C SER A 554 -0.06 11.44 24.36
N ALA A 555 0.98 12.17 23.94
CA ALA A 555 1.68 11.96 22.67
C ALA A 555 2.61 10.73 22.70
N LYS A 556 2.85 10.13 23.87
CA LYS A 556 3.66 8.92 24.03
C LYS A 556 2.77 7.68 23.90
N GLN A 557 3.00 6.88 22.86
CA GLN A 557 2.19 5.69 22.56
C GLN A 557 2.13 4.68 23.71
N ARG A 558 3.21 4.56 24.50
CA ARG A 558 3.28 3.64 25.65
C ARG A 558 2.24 3.95 26.73
N ASP A 559 1.83 5.21 26.86
CA ASP A 559 0.86 5.65 27.85
C ASP A 559 -0.59 5.28 27.43
N TRP A 560 -0.78 4.78 26.21
CA TRP A 560 -2.10 4.41 25.70
C TRP A 560 -2.58 3.05 26.20
N GLN A 561 -1.78 2.34 26.99
CA GLN A 561 -2.14 1.05 27.58
C GLN A 561 -3.32 1.19 28.58
N SER A 562 -3.43 2.34 29.24
CA SER A 562 -4.50 2.69 30.20
C SER A 562 -5.52 3.70 29.66
N ALA A 563 -5.22 4.37 28.55
CA ALA A 563 -6.10 5.36 27.93
C ALA A 563 -7.17 4.70 27.03
N PRO A 564 -8.37 5.31 26.87
CA PRO A 564 -9.39 4.79 25.98
C PRO A 564 -8.85 4.63 24.55
N PRO A 565 -9.27 3.59 23.82
CA PRO A 565 -8.59 2.99 22.68
C PRO A 565 -8.77 3.83 21.42
N ILE A 566 -7.96 4.87 21.31
CA ILE A 566 -7.82 5.73 20.15
C ILE A 566 -6.70 5.19 19.22
N SER A 567 -6.37 3.90 19.38
CA SER A 567 -5.56 3.12 18.43
C SER A 567 -6.39 2.64 17.23
N HIS A 568 -5.81 2.59 16.04
CA HIS A 568 -6.38 1.94 14.85
C HIS A 568 -6.36 0.40 14.94
N ALA A 569 -5.79 -0.14 16.02
CA ALA A 569 -5.55 -1.57 16.20
C ALA A 569 -6.81 -2.41 16.45
N ARG A 570 -7.94 -1.83 16.88
CA ARG A 570 -9.22 -2.53 17.11
C ARG A 570 -10.41 -1.56 17.06
N TYR A 571 -11.60 -2.08 16.79
CA TYR A 571 -12.85 -1.39 17.14
C TYR A 571 -13.15 -1.62 18.61
N THR A 572 -13.76 -0.64 19.26
CA THR A 572 -14.09 -0.75 20.69
C THR A 572 -15.51 -0.33 20.93
N ASN A 573 -16.24 -1.15 21.68
CA ASN A 573 -17.61 -0.84 22.06
C ASN A 573 -17.61 0.25 23.13
N GLY A 574 -18.53 1.20 22.99
CA GLY A 574 -18.96 2.02 24.11
C GLY A 574 -19.82 1.18 25.05
N SER A 575 -19.90 1.56 26.33
CA SER A 575 -20.84 0.95 27.27
C SER A 575 -21.86 2.00 27.71
N PHE A 576 -23.15 1.62 27.70
CA PHE A 576 -24.22 2.42 28.27
C PHE A 576 -24.03 2.61 29.78
N ASP A 577 -23.56 1.57 30.49
CA ASP A 577 -23.34 1.61 31.93
C ASP A 577 -22.25 2.62 32.33
N THR A 578 -21.22 2.80 31.48
CA THR A 578 -20.16 3.79 31.73
C THR A 578 -20.46 5.17 31.14
N LYS A 579 -21.61 5.35 30.47
CA LYS A 579 -21.96 6.54 29.66
C LYS A 579 -20.88 6.93 28.64
N GLN A 580 -19.95 6.03 28.30
CA GLN A 580 -18.93 6.26 27.29
C GLN A 580 -19.40 5.68 25.96
N PHE A 581 -20.14 6.47 25.20
CA PHE A 581 -20.57 6.09 23.85
C PHE A 581 -19.40 6.17 22.88
N ARG A 582 -19.17 5.11 22.11
CA ARG A 582 -18.18 5.07 21.03
C ARG A 582 -18.87 4.61 19.78
N TYR A 583 -18.81 5.45 18.75
CA TYR A 583 -19.48 5.22 17.49
C TYR A 583 -18.44 4.89 16.41
N SER A 584 -18.77 3.93 15.57
CA SER A 584 -18.05 3.60 14.34
C SER A 584 -19.11 3.35 13.28
N GLY A 585 -18.93 3.92 12.09
CA GLY A 585 -19.91 3.77 11.02
C GLY A 585 -19.75 4.83 9.93
N ARG A 586 -20.74 4.86 9.04
CA ARG A 586 -20.81 5.77 7.90
C ARG A 586 -21.92 6.80 8.15
N ILE A 587 -21.57 8.08 8.04
CA ILE A 587 -22.54 9.17 8.03
C ILE A 587 -22.76 9.56 6.56
N VAL A 588 -24.01 9.50 6.11
CA VAL A 588 -24.41 9.92 4.77
C VAL A 588 -25.24 11.19 4.91
N CYS A 589 -24.75 12.28 4.32
CA CYS A 589 -25.39 13.58 4.38
C CYS A 589 -25.68 14.09 2.97
N ARG A 590 -26.76 14.86 2.83
CA ARG A 590 -27.03 15.69 1.65
C ARG A 590 -26.69 17.13 1.98
N LEU A 591 -25.88 17.77 1.14
CA LEU A 591 -25.56 19.19 1.25
C LEU A 591 -26.43 19.97 0.25
N ARG A 592 -26.99 21.10 0.69
CA ARG A 592 -27.68 22.06 -0.17
C ARG A 592 -26.95 23.39 -0.10
N THR A 593 -26.50 23.90 -1.24
CA THR A 593 -25.96 25.25 -1.35
C THR A 593 -27.10 26.26 -1.24
N LEU A 594 -27.06 27.14 -0.24
CA LEU A 594 -28.04 28.24 -0.10
C LEU A 594 -27.69 29.42 -1.01
N THR A 595 -26.39 29.63 -1.25
CA THR A 595 -25.83 30.61 -2.18
C THR A 595 -24.86 29.92 -3.11
N PRO A 596 -24.46 30.55 -4.25
CA PRO A 596 -23.38 30.04 -5.07
C PRO A 596 -22.10 29.82 -4.24
N VAL A 597 -21.42 28.70 -4.49
CA VAL A 597 -20.15 28.34 -3.84
C VAL A 597 -19.09 28.14 -4.92
N VAL A 598 -17.90 28.68 -4.69
CA VAL A 598 -16.74 28.45 -5.56
C VAL A 598 -15.70 27.63 -4.83
N ILE A 599 -15.34 26.48 -5.39
CA ILE A 599 -14.15 25.71 -4.99
C ILE A 599 -13.28 25.54 -6.23
N GLY A 600 -12.20 26.31 -6.29
CA GLY A 600 -11.30 26.32 -7.43
C GLY A 600 -10.36 25.13 -7.47
N ALA A 601 -10.24 24.50 -8.64
CA ALA A 601 -9.21 23.53 -8.97
C ALA A 601 -8.02 24.24 -9.63
N GLN A 602 -7.90 24.13 -10.96
CA GLN A 602 -6.81 24.74 -11.72
C GLN A 602 -7.08 26.22 -11.99
N ARG A 603 -6.04 27.04 -11.84
CA ARG A 603 -6.03 28.44 -12.26
C ARG A 603 -5.25 28.57 -13.58
N THR A 604 -5.87 29.15 -14.59
CA THR A 604 -5.23 29.46 -15.87
C THR A 604 -5.30 30.95 -16.12
N ALA A 605 -4.16 31.55 -16.48
CA ALA A 605 -4.08 32.96 -16.85
C ALA A 605 -3.34 33.06 -18.19
N ALA A 606 -3.84 33.87 -19.12
CA ALA A 606 -3.20 34.06 -20.42
C ALA A 606 -1.85 34.80 -20.29
N THR A 607 -1.78 35.75 -19.36
CA THR A 607 -0.58 36.51 -18.97
C THR A 607 -0.58 36.79 -17.47
N LYS A 608 0.58 37.18 -16.88
CA LYS A 608 0.68 37.59 -15.47
C LYS A 608 -0.23 38.77 -15.09
N SER A 609 -0.65 39.57 -16.07
CA SER A 609 -1.50 40.76 -15.91
C SER A 609 -2.98 40.53 -16.28
N SER A 610 -3.32 39.35 -16.81
CA SER A 610 -4.71 38.99 -17.15
C SER A 610 -5.48 38.41 -15.96
N ALA A 611 -6.81 38.52 -15.99
CA ALA A 611 -7.67 37.85 -15.02
C ALA A 611 -7.50 36.32 -15.12
N ALA A 612 -7.25 35.66 -13.99
CA ALA A 612 -7.12 34.21 -13.95
C ALA A 612 -8.50 33.55 -13.95
N VAL A 613 -8.69 32.56 -14.84
CA VAL A 613 -9.86 31.69 -14.86
C VAL A 613 -9.63 30.57 -13.85
N VAL A 614 -10.61 30.39 -12.95
CA VAL A 614 -10.59 29.33 -11.95
C VAL A 614 -11.60 28.26 -12.37
N THR A 615 -11.11 27.09 -12.76
CA THR A 615 -11.99 25.99 -13.16
C THR A 615 -12.49 25.27 -11.91
N PRO A 616 -13.80 25.01 -11.76
CA PRO A 616 -14.32 24.24 -10.63
C PRO A 616 -13.89 22.78 -10.71
N TYR A 617 -13.81 22.12 -9.55
CA TYR A 617 -13.64 20.67 -9.52
C TYR A 617 -14.86 19.97 -10.14
N SER A 618 -14.59 18.98 -10.98
CA SER A 618 -15.64 18.19 -11.65
C SER A 618 -15.15 16.80 -12.04
N TYR A 619 -16.10 15.90 -12.26
CA TYR A 619 -15.86 14.61 -12.93
C TYR A 619 -16.50 14.61 -14.31
N ASP A 620 -15.83 13.97 -15.26
CA ASP A 620 -16.37 13.76 -16.60
C ASP A 620 -17.31 12.54 -16.57
N GLU A 621 -18.56 12.72 -16.96
CA GLU A 621 -19.54 11.64 -17.01
C GLU A 621 -19.29 10.74 -18.22
N ASN A 622 -19.10 9.45 -17.98
CA ASN A 622 -18.75 8.47 -19.03
C ASN A 622 -17.56 8.92 -19.92
N LEU A 623 -16.60 9.63 -19.33
CA LEU A 623 -15.45 10.21 -20.04
C LEU A 623 -15.83 11.21 -21.14
N ALA A 624 -17.07 11.71 -21.16
CA ALA A 624 -17.55 12.73 -22.08
C ALA A 624 -17.21 14.13 -21.51
N PRO A 625 -16.24 14.87 -22.10
CA PRO A 625 -15.75 16.13 -21.51
C PRO A 625 -16.79 17.26 -21.48
N ASP A 626 -17.82 17.16 -22.30
CA ASP A 626 -18.97 18.06 -22.39
C ASP A 626 -20.01 17.83 -21.28
N LYS A 627 -19.99 16.66 -20.64
CA LYS A 627 -20.90 16.29 -19.55
C LYS A 627 -20.14 16.21 -18.24
N LYS A 628 -20.15 17.31 -17.49
CA LYS A 628 -19.46 17.41 -16.21
C LYS A 628 -20.43 17.40 -15.04
N THR A 629 -20.05 16.72 -13.97
CA THR A 629 -20.70 16.84 -12.67
C THR A 629 -19.82 17.69 -11.73
N PRO A 630 -20.34 18.77 -11.12
CA PRO A 630 -19.58 19.52 -10.12
C PRO A 630 -19.35 18.66 -8.87
N ILE A 631 -18.19 18.84 -8.22
CA ILE A 631 -17.87 18.16 -6.97
C ILE A 631 -17.35 19.12 -5.91
N LEU A 632 -17.64 18.83 -4.65
CA LEU A 632 -16.90 19.40 -3.51
C LEU A 632 -15.87 18.35 -3.07
N PRO A 633 -14.56 18.60 -3.26
CA PRO A 633 -13.54 17.63 -2.89
C PRO A 633 -13.55 17.29 -1.41
N ALA A 634 -13.35 16.02 -1.09
CA ALA A 634 -13.22 15.50 0.28
C ALA A 634 -12.15 16.25 1.09
N SER A 635 -11.06 16.68 0.46
CA SER A 635 -10.01 17.49 1.10
C SER A 635 -10.52 18.84 1.60
N SER A 636 -11.40 19.49 0.82
CA SER A 636 -11.99 20.78 1.16
C SER A 636 -13.00 20.63 2.30
N LEU A 637 -13.85 19.59 2.22
CA LEU A 637 -14.78 19.23 3.29
C LEU A 637 -14.04 18.90 4.59
N ARG A 638 -12.94 18.15 4.52
CA ARG A 638 -12.08 17.87 5.68
C ARG A 638 -11.53 19.16 6.29
N GLY A 639 -11.03 20.08 5.46
CA GLY A 639 -10.48 21.35 5.94
C GLY A 639 -11.52 22.17 6.70
N LEU A 640 -12.73 22.26 6.13
CA LEU A 640 -13.87 22.95 6.73
C LEU A 640 -14.27 22.34 8.08
N ILE A 641 -14.51 21.03 8.12
CA ILE A 641 -14.94 20.33 9.34
C ILE A 641 -13.83 20.36 10.39
N SER A 642 -12.55 20.20 9.99
CA SER A 642 -11.41 20.30 10.91
C SER A 642 -11.34 21.67 11.57
N SER A 643 -11.52 22.76 10.82
CA SER A 643 -11.51 24.12 11.37
C SER A 643 -12.63 24.33 12.41
N LEU A 644 -13.84 23.84 12.11
CA LEU A 644 -14.97 23.89 13.04
C LEU A 644 -14.70 23.09 14.33
N VAL A 645 -14.14 21.88 14.20
CA VAL A 645 -13.79 21.05 15.36
C VAL A 645 -12.66 21.68 16.17
N GLU A 646 -11.65 22.25 15.51
CA GLU A 646 -10.54 22.95 16.15
C GLU A 646 -11.06 24.03 17.11
N GLY A 647 -11.93 24.92 16.62
CA GLY A 647 -12.53 25.97 17.44
C GLY A 647 -13.53 25.45 18.48
N ALA A 648 -14.47 24.57 18.10
CA ALA A 648 -15.51 24.07 18.99
C ALA A 648 -14.98 23.25 20.18
N THR A 649 -13.80 22.64 20.02
CA THR A 649 -13.17 21.82 21.06
C THR A 649 -11.99 22.49 21.76
N ASN A 650 -11.67 23.74 21.40
CA ASN A 650 -10.44 24.43 21.81
C ASN A 650 -9.19 23.54 21.60
N SER A 651 -9.09 22.92 20.42
CA SER A 651 -7.95 22.08 20.04
C SER A 651 -6.80 22.92 19.48
N ALA A 652 -5.62 22.30 19.42
CA ALA A 652 -4.43 22.91 18.83
C ALA A 652 -4.64 23.33 17.37
N PHE A 653 -3.96 24.40 16.95
CA PHE A 653 -3.97 24.83 15.56
C PHE A 653 -3.18 23.86 14.69
N ARG A 654 -3.88 23.06 13.89
CA ARG A 654 -3.25 22.02 13.08
C ARG A 654 -2.40 22.58 11.93
N ILE A 655 -2.67 23.81 11.50
CA ILE A 655 -1.92 24.49 10.43
C ILE A 655 -1.62 25.93 10.88
N LEU A 656 -0.39 26.16 11.34
CA LEU A 656 0.10 27.47 11.75
C LEU A 656 1.49 27.70 11.15
N ALA A 657 1.65 28.73 10.33
CA ALA A 657 2.94 29.03 9.71
C ALA A 657 3.92 29.62 10.72
N ASP A 658 5.18 29.17 10.76
CA ASP A 658 6.20 29.75 11.66
C ASP A 658 6.86 31.00 11.04
N SER A 659 6.03 31.98 10.66
CA SER A 659 6.50 33.24 10.08
C SER A 659 6.81 34.29 11.15
N GLN A 660 7.64 35.28 10.82
CA GLN A 660 7.90 36.41 11.71
C GLN A 660 6.63 37.26 11.92
N LEU A 661 6.38 37.67 13.16
CA LEU A 661 5.26 38.52 13.56
C LEU A 661 5.71 39.95 13.85
N SER A 662 4.81 40.90 13.63
CA SER A 662 4.98 42.29 14.03
C SER A 662 3.68 42.88 14.56
N ALA A 663 3.77 43.82 15.49
CA ALA A 663 2.65 44.64 15.93
C ALA A 663 2.81 46.08 15.43
N ASN A 664 1.71 46.68 14.98
CA ASN A 664 1.63 48.11 14.76
C ASN A 664 1.23 48.80 16.07
N ASP A 665 2.19 49.33 16.81
CA ASP A 665 1.92 50.19 17.97
C ASP A 665 1.91 51.64 17.51
N TYR A 666 0.73 52.20 17.15
CA TYR A 666 0.66 53.63 16.82
C TYR A 666 0.94 54.47 18.08
N PRO A 667 1.80 55.52 18.06
CA PRO A 667 2.42 56.18 16.90
C PRO A 667 3.86 55.72 16.53
N ASN A 668 4.37 54.62 17.09
CA ASN A 668 5.75 54.15 16.91
C ASN A 668 5.91 53.07 15.80
N LYS A 669 7.17 52.88 15.35
CA LYS A 669 7.58 51.89 14.34
C LYS A 669 7.10 50.47 14.70
N ARG A 670 6.80 49.66 13.67
CA ARG A 670 6.45 48.23 13.79
C ARG A 670 7.36 47.51 14.78
N LYS A 671 6.78 46.98 15.86
CA LYS A 671 7.50 46.21 16.87
C LYS A 671 7.58 44.75 16.43
N ASP A 672 8.79 44.21 16.40
CA ASP A 672 9.01 42.79 16.12
C ASP A 672 8.54 41.96 17.33
N LEU A 673 7.69 40.97 17.07
CA LEU A 673 7.15 40.07 18.10
C LEU A 673 7.85 38.70 18.10
N GLY A 674 8.86 38.51 17.25
CA GLY A 674 9.53 37.24 17.06
C GLY A 674 8.75 36.32 16.13
N LYS A 675 9.07 35.03 16.19
CA LYS A 675 8.41 34.00 15.39
C LYS A 675 7.00 33.71 15.90
N MET A 676 6.10 33.33 14.99
CA MET A 676 4.72 33.00 15.33
C MET A 676 4.64 31.87 16.36
N HIS A 677 5.41 30.79 16.21
CA HIS A 677 5.34 29.69 17.18
C HIS A 677 5.82 30.11 18.57
N ASP A 678 6.86 30.95 18.66
CA ASP A 678 7.36 31.47 19.94
C ASP A 678 6.31 32.36 20.63
N TYR A 679 5.66 33.26 19.87
CA TYR A 679 4.62 34.12 20.39
C TYR A 679 3.41 33.32 20.89
N PHE A 680 2.94 32.35 20.10
CA PHE A 680 1.80 31.52 20.47
C PHE A 680 2.12 30.61 21.66
N SER A 681 3.33 30.05 21.72
CA SER A 681 3.79 29.25 22.85
C SER A 681 3.76 30.07 24.15
N LYS A 682 4.26 31.31 24.12
CA LYS A 682 4.27 32.22 25.28
C LYS A 682 2.88 32.69 25.69
N THR A 683 1.97 32.86 24.73
CA THR A 683 0.65 33.48 24.97
C THR A 683 -0.43 32.45 25.33
N PHE A 684 -0.41 31.27 24.70
CA PHE A 684 -1.47 30.25 24.82
C PHE A 684 -0.95 28.88 25.26
N GLY A 685 0.36 28.75 25.48
CA GLY A 685 1.02 27.49 25.78
C GLY A 685 1.41 26.69 24.53
N GLN A 686 2.49 25.91 24.65
CA GLN A 686 3.03 25.09 23.56
C GLN A 686 2.04 24.05 23.00
N GLU A 687 1.06 23.62 23.79
CA GLU A 687 0.05 22.63 23.39
C GLU A 687 -0.91 23.14 22.30
N MET A 688 -0.97 24.45 22.07
CA MET A 688 -1.80 25.06 21.02
C MET A 688 -1.08 25.15 19.66
N LEU A 689 0.21 24.82 19.60
CA LEU A 689 0.98 24.80 18.36
C LEU A 689 0.63 23.59 17.48
N PRO A 690 0.96 23.62 16.18
CA PRO A 690 0.96 22.43 15.35
C PRO A 690 1.74 21.30 16.01
N TYR A 691 1.34 20.06 15.72
CA TYR A 691 1.95 18.91 16.37
C TYR A 691 3.46 18.82 16.12
N SER A 692 4.22 18.75 17.20
CA SER A 692 5.68 18.71 17.24
C SER A 692 6.15 17.98 18.49
N PRO A 693 7.44 17.58 18.58
CA PRO A 693 7.98 16.89 19.75
C PRO A 693 7.96 17.73 21.04
N SER A 694 7.76 19.04 20.92
CA SER A 694 7.60 19.93 22.07
C SER A 694 6.23 19.79 22.74
N ARG A 695 5.24 19.19 22.07
CA ARG A 695 3.92 18.93 22.63
C ARG A 695 3.87 17.58 23.31
N ASN A 696 3.39 17.54 24.55
CA ASN A 696 3.25 16.29 25.28
C ASN A 696 1.89 15.63 25.03
N ARG A 697 0.93 16.34 24.41
CA ARG A 697 -0.44 15.86 24.23
C ARG A 697 -0.98 16.07 22.81
N LEU A 698 -1.91 15.20 22.43
CA LEU A 698 -2.72 15.26 21.22
C LEU A 698 -4.07 15.87 21.56
N SER A 699 -4.48 16.88 20.79
CA SER A 699 -5.77 17.54 20.95
C SER A 699 -6.91 16.72 20.33
N PRO A 700 -8.19 16.97 20.67
CA PRO A 700 -9.33 16.31 20.03
C PRO A 700 -9.30 16.34 18.50
N ALA A 701 -8.92 17.47 17.90
CA ALA A 701 -8.79 17.60 16.45
C ALA A 701 -7.66 16.72 15.87
N ASP A 702 -6.54 16.56 16.58
CA ASP A 702 -5.45 15.65 16.20
C ASP A 702 -5.92 14.20 16.20
N LEU A 703 -6.72 13.81 17.18
CA LEU A 703 -7.23 12.44 17.32
C LEU A 703 -8.28 12.11 16.24
N MET A 704 -9.09 13.08 15.83
CA MET A 704 -10.12 12.89 14.81
C MET A 704 -9.56 12.94 13.39
N PHE A 705 -8.66 13.87 13.11
CA PHE A 705 -8.18 14.14 11.75
C PHE A 705 -6.73 13.73 11.51
N GLY A 706 -6.03 13.27 12.53
CA GLY A 706 -4.63 12.87 12.49
C GLY A 706 -3.66 14.02 12.74
N ALA A 707 -2.43 13.67 13.10
CA ALA A 707 -1.33 14.60 13.36
C ALA A 707 -0.05 14.07 12.71
N VAL A 708 0.84 14.96 12.30
CA VAL A 708 2.15 14.63 11.75
C VAL A 708 3.12 15.67 12.28
N SER A 709 4.26 15.22 12.76
CA SER A 709 5.37 16.06 13.15
C SER A 709 6.41 16.09 12.05
N ASP A 710 6.96 17.28 11.80
CA ASP A 710 8.06 17.48 10.85
C ASP A 710 9.43 17.10 11.48
N THR A 711 9.50 16.94 12.81
CA THR A 711 10.74 16.62 13.55
C THR A 711 10.65 15.25 14.22
N LYS A 712 11.78 14.53 14.21
CA LYS A 712 11.84 13.17 14.77
C LYS A 712 11.91 13.20 16.30
N SER A 713 11.24 12.25 16.93
CA SER A 713 11.28 12.00 18.37
C SER A 713 11.38 10.51 18.62
N ILE A 714 12.12 10.13 19.67
CA ILE A 714 12.24 8.74 20.14
C ILE A 714 11.12 8.42 21.15
N GLU A 715 10.64 9.41 21.89
CA GLU A 715 9.66 9.20 22.97
C GLU A 715 8.20 9.38 22.54
N GLN A 716 7.96 10.24 21.54
CA GLN A 716 6.62 10.62 21.10
C GLN A 716 6.34 10.08 19.70
N ILE A 717 5.06 9.92 19.38
CA ILE A 717 4.67 9.48 18.04
C ILE A 717 5.04 10.53 16.99
N GLN A 718 5.53 10.11 15.83
CA GLN A 718 5.80 11.05 14.72
C GLN A 718 4.54 11.39 13.95
N ALA A 719 3.62 10.43 13.82
CA ALA A 719 2.37 10.62 13.09
C ALA A 719 1.23 9.75 13.63
N LEU A 720 -0.01 10.23 13.44
CA LEU A 720 -1.25 9.54 13.75
C LEU A 720 -2.21 9.70 12.57
N ALA A 721 -2.79 8.60 12.11
CA ALA A 721 -3.81 8.65 11.07
C ALA A 721 -5.13 9.17 11.63
N GLY A 722 -5.82 10.00 10.83
CA GLY A 722 -7.17 10.43 11.15
C GLY A 722 -8.17 9.27 11.15
N ARG A 723 -9.23 9.43 11.93
CA ARG A 723 -10.35 8.48 12.07
C ARG A 723 -11.57 8.88 11.27
N ILE A 724 -11.63 10.16 10.86
CA ILE A 724 -12.66 10.68 9.99
C ILE A 724 -12.12 10.75 8.57
N TRP A 725 -12.90 10.19 7.66
CA TRP A 725 -12.54 10.14 6.27
C TRP A 725 -13.70 10.59 5.37
N PRO A 726 -13.75 11.88 5.01
CA PRO A 726 -14.78 12.38 4.11
C PRO A 726 -14.63 11.78 2.71
N GLY A 727 -15.76 11.58 2.03
CA GLY A 727 -15.81 11.32 0.59
C GLY A 727 -16.13 12.59 -0.17
N ASP A 728 -15.93 12.57 -1.50
CA ASP A 728 -16.29 13.69 -2.36
C ASP A 728 -17.81 13.89 -2.35
N ALA A 729 -18.28 15.14 -2.21
CA ALA A 729 -19.69 15.44 -2.38
C ALA A 729 -19.98 15.66 -3.86
N ILE A 730 -20.81 14.79 -4.43
CA ILE A 730 -21.13 14.76 -5.85
C ILE A 730 -22.38 15.62 -6.06
N GLY A 731 -22.27 16.65 -6.90
CA GLY A 731 -23.40 17.49 -7.29
C GLY A 731 -24.34 16.80 -8.29
N THR A 732 -25.39 17.50 -8.68
CA THR A 732 -26.27 17.08 -9.78
C THR A 732 -25.65 17.46 -11.13
N PRO A 733 -25.82 16.65 -12.19
CA PRO A 733 -25.40 17.00 -13.55
C PRO A 733 -25.92 18.39 -13.94
N GLY A 734 -25.08 19.24 -14.51
CA GLY A 734 -25.45 20.60 -14.89
C GLY A 734 -25.59 21.60 -13.73
N GLY A 735 -25.26 21.22 -12.49
CA GLY A 735 -25.30 22.10 -11.31
C GLY A 735 -24.22 23.20 -11.26
N PHE A 736 -23.69 23.61 -12.42
CA PHE A 736 -22.77 24.75 -12.51
C PHE A 736 -23.55 26.06 -12.58
N ALA A 737 -22.90 27.16 -12.20
CA ALA A 737 -23.42 28.47 -12.52
C ALA A 737 -23.55 28.60 -14.06
N PRO A 738 -24.66 29.17 -14.57
CA PRO A 738 -24.94 29.23 -16.00
C PRO A 738 -23.94 30.10 -16.78
N GLU A 739 -23.28 31.06 -16.11
CA GLU A 739 -22.29 31.95 -16.72
C GLU A 739 -21.03 32.06 -15.83
N PRO A 740 -19.84 32.30 -16.42
CA PRO A 740 -18.63 32.63 -15.68
C PRO A 740 -18.85 33.86 -14.79
N VAL A 741 -18.65 33.70 -13.48
CA VAL A 741 -18.77 34.81 -12.52
C VAL A 741 -17.41 35.44 -12.29
N LEU A 742 -17.29 36.75 -12.52
CA LEU A 742 -16.09 37.51 -12.16
C LEU A 742 -15.99 37.62 -10.65
N LEU A 743 -14.99 36.98 -10.05
CA LEU A 743 -14.65 37.15 -8.65
C LEU A 743 -13.76 38.40 -8.51
N LYS A 744 -14.28 39.49 -7.95
CA LYS A 744 -13.41 40.62 -7.58
C LYS A 744 -12.45 40.14 -6.49
N ILE A 745 -11.18 40.58 -6.52
CA ILE A 745 -10.14 40.27 -5.51
C ILE A 745 -10.57 40.61 -4.07
N LEU A 746 -11.59 41.46 -3.90
CA LEU A 746 -12.20 41.84 -2.62
C LEU A 746 -13.49 41.07 -2.29
N ASP A 747 -14.11 40.38 -3.27
CA ASP A 747 -15.34 39.59 -3.14
C ASP A 747 -15.09 38.09 -2.93
N SER A 748 -13.83 37.63 -3.01
CA SER A 748 -13.48 36.38 -2.31
C SER A 748 -13.79 36.61 -0.84
N PRO A 749 -14.54 35.75 -0.13
CA PRO A 749 -14.73 35.89 1.30
C PRO A 749 -13.33 35.83 1.92
N LYS A 750 -12.77 37.00 2.22
CA LYS A 750 -11.58 37.09 3.05
C LYS A 750 -12.13 36.77 4.42
N PRO A 751 -11.85 35.58 4.99
CA PRO A 751 -12.22 35.34 6.37
C PRO A 751 -11.74 36.55 7.18
N PRO A 752 -12.52 37.08 8.15
CA PRO A 752 -12.04 38.15 8.99
C PRO A 752 -10.67 37.72 9.51
N CYS A 753 -9.63 38.44 9.12
CA CYS A 753 -8.27 37.98 9.32
C CYS A 753 -8.09 37.73 10.82
N PRO A 754 -7.76 36.51 11.27
CA PRO A 754 -7.72 36.19 12.69
C PRO A 754 -6.85 37.16 13.51
N THR A 755 -5.85 37.78 12.86
CA THR A 755 -5.09 38.94 13.34
C THR A 755 -5.92 40.04 14.01
N LEU A 756 -7.16 40.27 13.56
CA LEU A 756 -8.08 41.27 14.14
C LEU A 756 -8.52 40.90 15.56
N TYR A 757 -8.49 39.63 15.91
CA TYR A 757 -8.82 39.11 17.24
C TYR A 757 -7.60 38.97 18.15
N PHE A 758 -6.39 39.15 17.61
CA PHE A 758 -5.14 39.15 18.39
C PHE A 758 -4.66 40.60 18.57
N THR A 759 -5.04 41.18 19.71
CA THR A 759 -4.58 42.52 20.10
C THR A 759 -3.33 42.41 20.97
N SER A 760 -2.27 43.14 20.63
CA SER A 760 -1.29 43.54 21.64
C SER A 760 -1.95 44.57 22.56
N THR A 761 -1.37 44.85 23.73
CA THR A 761 -1.82 45.93 24.62
C THR A 761 -1.92 47.31 23.94
N LYS A 762 -1.41 47.49 22.71
CA LYS A 762 -1.32 48.77 21.98
C LYS A 762 -1.59 48.71 20.46
N GLY A 763 -2.08 47.59 19.89
CA GLY A 763 -2.39 47.48 18.46
C GLY A 763 -2.69 46.08 17.90
N PHE A 764 -2.82 45.96 16.58
CA PHE A 764 -3.08 44.68 15.88
C PHE A 764 -1.78 43.94 15.52
N ILE A 765 -1.81 42.61 15.59
CA ILE A 765 -0.69 41.73 15.25
C ILE A 765 -0.81 41.28 13.79
N ALA A 766 0.27 41.31 13.01
CA ALA A 766 0.30 40.87 11.62
C ALA A 766 1.59 40.12 11.28
N LYS A 767 1.57 39.31 10.20
CA LYS A 767 2.80 38.74 9.62
C LYS A 767 3.70 39.87 9.12
N LYS A 768 5.00 39.77 9.40
CA LYS A 768 6.02 40.62 8.82
C LYS A 768 6.24 40.14 7.38
N THR A 769 5.74 40.91 6.43
CA THR A 769 5.97 40.71 4.99
C THR A 769 7.41 40.98 4.62
#